data_AF-A0AA39CVV1-F1
#
_entry.id   AF-A0AA39CVV1-F1
#
_cell.length_a   1.000
_cell.length_b   1.000
_cell.length_c   1.000
_cell.angle_alpha   90.00
_cell.angle_beta   90.00
_cell.angle_gamma   90.00
#
_symmetry.space_group_name_H-M   'P 1'
#
loop_
_entity.id
_entity.type
_entity.pdbx_description
1 polymer ?
#
loop_
_entity_poly.entity_id
_entity_poly.type
_entity_poly.pdbx_seq_one_letter_code
_entity_poly.pdbx_strand_id
1 'polypeptide(L)'
;MAEAKKIGVVGATFLVAGNMMGSGVFLLPSSLAKIGTASIWGWLITTAGALLLAFVFAKLGKLAPKAGGPYAYARDWFGPYMGFQTNTIYWFANWIGNVAIPIAAVGYFSYFFPILSEPLVRCIAVLILVWALSFANMIGPAFVSRVQTVTTSFALVPILGIAIFGWFFFDADIFKGAYNVSGESNFGAISSAAALTLWAFIGVESASVTAGVVENPEKNVARATLAGVFLAAIAYIASSSVIMGMVPNGELQTSDAPFALAAAKAVGGWGGAVVSLCAFVGAAGSLGGWILLTAQSAKAASDDGLFPSIFSKTNKDDVPVKGVLIVAVLMTLAVLVTSTSKTASAQFDVITSAAVVLTLLPYIYSCVACYFVVERSHTLVHTGAFWTLTSLTVVYCLWAIYGSSGTIVQYAFLFVLFITVFYPFFSEERRQQRQRRINVYFKSLDYPVIVIDGDYDSPRIGGILIRALVEELRSNDQRVLCGLNLDDARAGARTYVAASAVLISIDGSEEVDGEFQRLTAFLREQSARRANLPVFLYGERRTIEKVPSKLLKYIHGFIFLFEDTKSFISRQVMRAAEDYMQNLLPPFFKALIHHAAESNYSWHTPGHAGGVAFTKSPVGRAFHQFYGENTLRSDLSISVPELGSLLDHTGPIKQAEDEAARNFGADHTFFVTNGTSTANKIVWHGTVARGDVVFVDRNCHKSLLHSLIMTGAVPVYFTPSRNAHGIIGPISLDQFTPEALQQRIAANPLASQAYRAGSKPRIAVVTNSTYDGLCYNAEKIADEIGSAVDFLHFDEAWYAYAAFHPFYENHYGMAKGKPREQDAIIFTTHSTHKLLAAFSQASMIHVRNSASRDLDAERFNEAFMMHTSTSPHYGVIAACDVASKMMEGDAGRSLVQEMHDEAIAFRRAMLHVRDDLGRDDWWFSVWQPTQVERSLDKGDTPAPLVAKREEWYLQPDAHWHGFENLVDDYVLIDPIKVTLLTPGLSMDGSMGKQGIPAAVLSKFLWGRGITVEKTNLYSVLFLFSMGITKGKWSTLVTELMAFKELYDRNAPLTQALPSLAADYPHAYAGWGLRDLCDALHAFNQEFAVAKVMREMYVDLPTPVMTPADAYNHLVKGEIERVDIEQVSGRIAATMLVPYPPGIPTIMPGERFGDRDEPIIQSLRIAREQNARFPGFESDVHGLIIERDGDVPSYKVEVLKA
;
A
#
# COMPACT_ATOMS: atom_id res chain seq x y z
N MET A 1 -6.28 -7.05 34.60
CA MET A 1 -5.90 -5.79 35.27
C MET A 1 -7.18 -5.08 35.66
N ALA A 2 -7.33 -4.65 36.93
CA ALA A 2 -8.51 -3.91 37.36
C ALA A 2 -8.49 -2.51 36.70
N GLU A 3 -9.63 -2.08 36.12
CA GLU A 3 -9.76 -0.76 35.50
C GLU A 3 -9.41 0.36 36.48
N ALA A 4 -8.47 1.22 36.10
CA ALA A 4 -8.16 2.44 36.84
C ALA A 4 -9.39 3.37 36.89
N LYS A 5 -9.70 3.93 38.06
CA LYS A 5 -10.86 4.81 38.26
C LYS A 5 -10.66 6.15 37.52
N LYS A 6 -11.41 6.37 36.44
CA LYS A 6 -11.40 7.61 35.62
C LYS A 6 -12.16 8.78 36.28
N ILE A 7 -11.90 10.00 35.82
CA ILE A 7 -12.52 11.26 36.27
C ILE A 7 -13.85 11.49 35.54
N GLY A 8 -14.95 11.70 36.27
CA GLY A 8 -16.26 12.02 35.70
C GLY A 8 -16.40 13.49 35.26
N VAL A 9 -17.47 13.82 34.52
CA VAL A 9 -17.68 15.16 33.91
C VAL A 9 -17.69 16.32 34.91
N VAL A 10 -18.23 16.11 36.11
CA VAL A 10 -18.24 17.13 37.18
C VAL A 10 -16.81 17.40 37.66
N GLY A 11 -16.05 16.35 37.98
CA GLY A 11 -14.65 16.47 38.37
C GLY A 11 -13.79 17.10 37.28
N ALA A 12 -14.05 16.80 36.01
CA ALA A 12 -13.37 17.43 34.88
C ALA A 12 -13.73 18.92 34.73
N THR A 13 -15.00 19.30 34.96
CA THR A 13 -15.45 20.70 34.91
C THR A 13 -14.80 21.52 36.03
N PHE A 14 -14.78 20.98 37.25
CA PHE A 14 -14.09 21.63 38.38
C PHE A 14 -12.57 21.63 38.22
N LEU A 15 -11.98 20.64 37.54
CA LEU A 15 -10.57 20.66 37.17
C LEU A 15 -10.26 21.82 36.21
N VAL A 16 -11.05 21.98 35.14
CA VAL A 16 -10.91 23.09 34.19
C VAL A 16 -11.10 24.43 34.90
N ALA A 17 -12.23 24.61 35.59
CA ALA A 17 -12.56 25.86 36.27
C ALA A 17 -11.56 26.18 37.38
N GLY A 18 -11.15 25.19 38.17
CA GLY A 18 -10.19 25.37 39.26
C GLY A 18 -8.76 25.65 38.79
N ASN A 19 -8.33 25.08 37.66
CA ASN A 19 -7.03 25.38 37.06
C ASN A 19 -6.98 26.83 36.52
N MET A 20 -8.08 27.33 35.97
CA MET A 20 -8.21 28.73 35.57
C MET A 20 -8.26 29.67 36.80
N MET A 21 -9.18 29.41 37.73
CA MET A 21 -9.46 30.30 38.88
C MET A 21 -8.31 30.38 39.88
N GLY A 22 -7.63 29.26 40.12
CA GLY A 22 -6.54 29.05 41.07
C GLY A 22 -5.87 30.30 41.61
N SER A 23 -4.92 30.87 40.85
CA SER A 23 -4.17 32.07 41.26
C SER A 23 -4.58 33.33 40.50
N GLY A 24 -5.14 33.17 39.29
CA GLY A 24 -5.58 34.27 38.44
C GLY A 24 -6.65 35.12 39.12
N VAL A 25 -7.71 34.51 39.67
CA VAL A 25 -8.83 35.30 40.22
C VAL A 25 -8.39 36.17 41.38
N PHE A 26 -7.48 35.65 42.19
CA PHE A 26 -7.19 36.20 43.50
C PHE A 26 -6.13 37.31 43.48
N LEU A 27 -5.16 37.31 42.58
CA LEU A 27 -4.15 38.40 42.51
C LEU A 27 -4.34 39.37 41.35
N LEU A 28 -5.07 38.99 40.29
CA LEU A 28 -5.29 39.86 39.15
C LEU A 28 -5.93 41.22 39.47
N PRO A 29 -6.84 41.38 40.46
CA PRO A 29 -7.34 42.72 40.78
C PRO A 29 -6.22 43.70 41.20
N SER A 30 -5.20 43.22 41.91
CA SER A 30 -4.04 44.02 42.32
C SER A 30 -3.16 44.38 41.11
N SER A 31 -2.90 43.41 40.23
CA SER A 31 -2.11 43.65 39.02
C SER A 31 -2.84 44.53 37.98
N LEU A 32 -4.16 44.36 37.80
CA LEU A 32 -4.99 45.18 36.90
C LEU A 32 -5.26 46.57 37.46
N ALA A 33 -5.21 46.76 38.78
CA ALA A 33 -5.29 48.09 39.37
C ALA A 33 -4.16 49.02 38.90
N LYS A 34 -3.02 48.48 38.46
CA LYS A 34 -1.91 49.24 37.83
C LYS A 34 -2.29 49.82 36.47
N ILE A 35 -3.31 49.27 35.82
CA ILE A 35 -3.87 49.76 34.55
C ILE A 35 -5.05 50.69 34.81
N GLY A 36 -5.91 50.32 35.76
CA GLY A 36 -7.14 51.05 36.10
C GLY A 36 -8.39 50.33 35.61
N THR A 37 -9.55 50.98 35.77
CA THR A 37 -10.86 50.37 35.45
C THR A 37 -11.10 50.18 33.94
N ALA A 38 -10.27 50.76 33.07
CA ALA A 38 -10.19 50.44 31.65
C ALA A 38 -9.87 48.95 31.38
N SER A 39 -9.29 48.25 32.36
CA SER A 39 -9.06 46.79 32.30
C SER A 39 -10.33 45.96 32.10
N ILE A 40 -11.52 46.51 32.37
CA ILE A 40 -12.81 45.83 32.09
C ILE A 40 -12.97 45.51 30.60
N TRP A 41 -12.48 46.37 29.70
CA TRP A 41 -12.49 46.11 28.26
C TRP A 41 -11.52 44.98 27.90
N GLY A 42 -10.36 44.91 28.57
CA GLY A 42 -9.45 43.79 28.48
C GLY A 42 -10.12 42.47 28.88
N TRP A 43 -10.85 42.47 30.01
CA TRP A 43 -11.63 41.31 30.44
C TRP A 43 -12.68 40.86 29.42
N LEU A 44 -13.44 41.79 28.83
CA LEU A 44 -14.46 41.46 27.84
C LEU A 44 -13.85 40.85 26.57
N ILE A 45 -12.76 41.44 26.05
CA ILE A 45 -12.08 40.93 24.86
C ILE A 45 -11.44 39.57 25.13
N THR A 46 -10.75 39.41 26.26
CA THR A 46 -10.13 38.14 26.65
C THR A 46 -11.17 37.06 26.88
N THR A 47 -12.32 37.38 27.48
CA THR A 47 -13.41 36.42 27.67
C THR A 47 -13.98 35.95 26.33
N ALA A 48 -14.18 36.85 25.38
CA ALA A 48 -14.58 36.48 24.03
C ALA A 48 -13.53 35.55 23.38
N GLY A 49 -12.24 35.90 23.44
CA GLY A 49 -11.15 35.07 22.93
C GLY A 49 -11.06 33.68 23.60
N ALA A 50 -11.20 33.62 24.92
CA ALA A 50 -11.19 32.39 25.71
C ALA A 50 -12.38 31.47 25.39
N LEU A 51 -13.58 32.03 25.15
CA LEU A 51 -14.74 31.26 24.69
C LEU A 51 -14.48 30.68 23.30
N LEU A 52 -13.88 31.43 22.38
CA LEU A 52 -13.50 30.91 21.06
C LEU A 52 -12.46 29.77 21.18
N LEU A 53 -11.43 29.93 22.02
CA LEU A 53 -10.48 28.85 22.34
C LEU A 53 -11.17 27.63 22.95
N ALA A 54 -12.13 27.83 23.85
CA ALA A 54 -12.91 26.76 24.46
C ALA A 54 -13.71 25.98 23.41
N PHE A 55 -14.28 26.66 22.42
CA PHE A 55 -14.94 26.00 21.29
C PHE A 55 -13.97 25.20 20.43
N VAL A 56 -12.76 25.72 20.16
CA VAL A 56 -11.70 24.99 19.43
C VAL A 56 -11.33 23.71 20.18
N PHE A 57 -10.99 23.80 21.47
CA PHE A 57 -10.62 22.63 22.27
C PHE A 57 -11.78 21.65 22.48
N ALA A 58 -13.02 22.14 22.63
CA ALA A 58 -14.20 21.27 22.69
C ALA A 58 -14.43 20.51 21.37
N LYS A 59 -14.20 21.17 20.23
CA LYS A 59 -14.32 20.55 18.90
C LYS A 59 -13.22 19.52 18.66
N LEU A 60 -11.96 19.87 18.95
CA LEU A 60 -10.82 18.97 18.87
C LEU A 60 -10.97 17.77 19.82
N GLY A 61 -11.43 17.99 21.05
CA GLY A 61 -11.70 16.91 22.01
C GLY A 61 -12.82 15.96 21.57
N LYS A 62 -13.78 16.44 20.77
CA LYS A 62 -14.85 15.62 20.18
C LYS A 62 -14.39 14.82 18.96
N LEU A 63 -13.64 15.45 18.05
CA LEU A 63 -13.25 14.85 16.77
C LEU A 63 -11.93 14.06 16.85
N ALA A 64 -11.07 14.37 17.82
CA ALA A 64 -9.75 13.76 18.01
C ALA A 64 -9.43 13.61 19.51
N PRO A 65 -10.10 12.72 20.26
CA PRO A 65 -9.89 12.54 21.69
C PRO A 65 -8.56 11.82 21.99
N LYS A 66 -7.44 12.55 22.01
CA LYS A 66 -6.11 12.00 22.35
C LYS A 66 -5.54 12.65 23.62
N ALA A 67 -4.81 11.85 24.40
CA ALA A 67 -4.07 12.34 25.57
C ALA A 67 -2.94 13.28 25.14
N GLY A 68 -2.65 14.31 25.96
CA GLY A 68 -1.60 15.30 25.68
C GLY A 68 -2.09 16.63 25.07
N GLY A 69 -3.37 16.75 24.69
CA GLY A 69 -4.00 18.03 24.31
C GLY A 69 -3.28 18.75 23.15
N PRO A 70 -2.83 20.01 23.32
CA PRO A 70 -2.17 20.79 22.25
C PRO A 70 -1.03 20.04 21.54
N TYR A 71 -0.24 19.27 22.29
CA TYR A 71 0.82 18.44 21.75
C TYR A 71 0.32 17.45 20.70
N ALA A 72 -0.70 16.66 21.07
CA ALA A 72 -1.23 15.59 20.20
C ALA A 72 -1.84 16.18 18.93
N TYR A 73 -2.54 17.33 19.06
CA TYR A 73 -3.11 18.04 17.92
C TYR A 73 -2.04 18.54 16.95
N ALA A 74 -0.96 19.15 17.44
CA ALA A 74 0.10 19.62 16.56
C ALA A 74 0.86 18.46 15.89
N ARG A 75 1.16 17.39 16.65
CA ARG A 75 1.87 16.21 16.14
C ARG A 75 1.13 15.51 15.01
N ASP A 76 -0.18 15.30 15.18
CA ASP A 76 -0.99 14.52 14.25
C ASP A 76 -1.18 15.23 12.90
N TRP A 77 -1.20 16.56 12.90
CA TRP A 77 -1.54 17.35 11.71
C TRP A 77 -0.35 18.02 11.04
N PHE A 78 0.71 18.34 11.80
CA PHE A 78 1.92 18.96 11.26
C PHE A 78 3.16 18.08 11.35
N GLY A 79 3.03 16.87 11.91
CA GLY A 79 4.10 15.90 12.01
C GLY A 79 4.95 16.02 13.29
N PRO A 80 5.97 15.15 13.44
CA PRO A 80 6.66 14.94 14.71
C PRO A 80 7.46 16.15 15.22
N TYR A 81 7.98 16.99 14.31
CA TYR A 81 8.73 18.20 14.69
C TYR A 81 7.84 19.24 15.39
N MET A 82 6.70 19.57 14.79
CA MET A 82 5.75 20.50 15.40
C MET A 82 5.15 19.93 16.68
N GLY A 83 4.96 18.60 16.76
CA GLY A 83 4.65 17.91 18.01
C GLY A 83 5.72 18.14 19.09
N PHE A 84 7.00 17.89 18.80
CA PHE A 84 8.11 18.13 19.72
C PHE A 84 8.18 19.59 20.18
N GLN A 85 8.09 20.54 19.25
CA GLN A 85 8.13 21.97 19.55
C GLN A 85 6.96 22.38 20.46
N THR A 86 5.74 21.93 20.12
CA THR A 86 4.53 22.22 20.91
C THR A 86 4.62 21.67 22.32
N ASN A 87 4.98 20.39 22.48
CA ASN A 87 5.10 19.80 23.81
C ASN A 87 6.20 20.49 24.63
N THR A 88 7.36 20.76 24.03
CA THR A 88 8.47 21.37 24.76
C THR A 88 8.09 22.76 25.25
N ILE A 89 7.53 23.61 24.38
CA ILE A 89 7.11 24.97 24.75
C ILE A 89 6.00 24.93 25.80
N TYR A 90 4.96 24.10 25.58
CA TYR A 90 3.83 23.98 26.50
C TYR A 90 4.25 23.43 27.87
N TRP A 91 5.11 22.43 27.90
CA TRP A 91 5.64 21.85 29.13
C TRP A 91 6.45 22.89 29.93
N PHE A 92 7.28 23.70 29.25
CA PHE A 92 8.00 24.81 29.88
C PHE A 92 7.06 25.90 30.39
N ALA A 93 6.04 26.28 29.61
CA ALA A 93 5.00 27.21 30.04
C ALA A 93 4.35 26.76 31.36
N ASN A 94 3.98 25.48 31.44
CA ASN A 94 3.26 24.94 32.59
C ASN A 94 4.08 24.94 33.86
N TRP A 95 5.30 24.37 33.87
CA TRP A 95 6.07 24.32 35.13
C TRP A 95 6.55 25.71 35.58
N ILE A 96 6.81 26.64 34.65
CA ILE A 96 7.10 28.04 34.97
C ILE A 96 5.85 28.69 35.58
N GLY A 97 4.69 28.58 34.93
CA GLY A 97 3.43 29.13 35.40
C GLY A 97 2.99 28.55 36.76
N ASN A 98 3.28 27.27 37.03
CA ASN A 98 2.96 26.62 38.30
C ASN A 98 3.60 27.31 39.50
N VAL A 99 4.70 28.06 39.31
CA VAL A 99 5.34 28.82 40.39
C VAL A 99 4.50 30.02 40.84
N ALA A 100 3.70 30.62 39.96
CA ALA A 100 2.83 31.74 40.28
C ALA A 100 1.70 31.35 41.26
N ILE A 101 1.27 30.10 41.25
CA ILE A 101 0.15 29.59 42.04
C ILE A 101 0.44 29.56 43.56
N PRO A 102 1.51 28.92 44.05
CA PRO A 102 1.85 28.91 45.46
C PRO A 102 2.25 30.31 45.98
N ILE A 103 2.77 31.19 45.12
CA ILE A 103 3.02 32.60 45.48
C ILE A 103 1.69 33.29 45.83
N ALA A 104 0.65 33.09 45.02
CA ALA A 104 -0.68 33.63 45.31
C ALA A 104 -1.27 33.02 46.59
N ALA A 105 -1.15 31.71 46.79
CA ALA A 105 -1.60 31.05 48.01
C ALA A 105 -0.93 31.65 49.26
N VAL A 106 0.40 31.72 49.28
CA VAL A 106 1.17 32.29 50.40
C VAL A 106 0.86 33.77 50.60
N GLY A 107 0.64 34.53 49.52
CA GLY A 107 0.17 35.93 49.58
C GLY A 107 -1.10 36.09 50.39
N TYR A 108 -2.10 35.24 50.17
CA TYR A 108 -3.33 35.26 50.99
C TYR A 108 -3.12 34.73 52.41
N PHE A 109 -2.22 33.77 52.60
CA PHE A 109 -1.90 33.25 53.93
C PHE A 109 -1.13 34.26 54.80
N SER A 110 -0.48 35.25 54.19
CA SER A 110 0.17 36.37 54.88
C SER A 110 -0.80 37.21 55.73
N TYR A 111 -2.11 37.16 55.43
CA TYR A 111 -3.15 37.78 56.24
C TYR A 111 -3.15 37.28 57.70
N PHE A 112 -2.84 36.00 57.93
CA PHE A 112 -2.75 35.41 59.27
C PHE A 112 -1.35 35.55 59.87
N PHE A 113 -0.32 35.51 59.02
CA PHE A 113 1.09 35.56 59.42
C PHE A 113 1.84 36.61 58.59
N PRO A 114 1.87 37.89 59.03
CA PRO A 114 2.48 38.98 58.26
C PRO A 114 3.97 38.77 57.92
N ILE A 115 4.68 37.94 58.69
CA ILE A 115 6.08 37.55 58.40
C ILE A 115 6.25 36.88 57.03
N LEU A 116 5.18 36.32 56.45
CA LEU A 116 5.18 35.72 55.12
C LEU A 116 5.31 36.76 53.99
N SER A 117 5.18 38.05 54.27
CA SER A 117 5.44 39.12 53.29
C SER A 117 6.94 39.36 53.06
N GLU A 118 7.81 38.92 53.99
CA GLU A 118 9.27 38.99 53.84
C GLU A 118 9.77 38.06 52.72
N PRO A 119 10.58 38.53 51.76
CA PRO A 119 10.94 37.76 50.56
C PRO A 119 11.54 36.38 50.83
N LEU A 120 12.42 36.25 51.83
CA LEU A 120 13.07 34.98 52.17
C LEU A 120 12.08 33.99 52.81
N VAL A 121 11.22 34.46 53.71
CA VAL A 121 10.23 33.64 54.41
C VAL A 121 9.14 33.20 53.44
N ARG A 122 8.70 34.10 52.54
CA ARG A 122 7.80 33.79 51.42
C ARG A 122 8.36 32.69 50.53
N CYS A 123 9.63 32.81 50.14
CA CYS A 123 10.33 31.83 49.30
C CYS A 123 10.31 30.43 49.94
N ILE A 124 10.66 30.31 51.22
CA ILE A 124 10.64 29.04 51.95
C ILE A 124 9.22 28.46 52.01
N ALA A 125 8.21 29.27 52.34
CA ALA A 125 6.82 28.84 52.41
C ALA A 125 6.28 28.34 51.05
N VAL A 126 6.65 29.02 49.96
CA VAL A 126 6.32 28.59 48.59
C VAL A 126 6.95 27.23 48.27
N LEU A 127 8.23 27.03 48.59
CA LEU A 127 8.93 25.77 48.34
C LEU A 127 8.31 24.59 49.12
N ILE A 128 7.93 24.81 50.37
CA ILE A 128 7.22 23.80 51.18
C ILE A 128 5.92 23.38 50.48
N LEU A 129 5.14 24.34 49.99
CA LEU A 129 3.87 24.08 49.32
C LEU A 129 4.05 23.34 47.99
N VAL A 130 5.06 23.71 47.19
CA VAL A 130 5.42 23.02 45.94
C VAL A 130 5.72 21.55 46.21
N TRP A 131 6.65 21.26 47.12
CA TRP A 131 7.08 19.89 47.40
C TRP A 131 5.96 19.04 48.02
N ALA A 132 5.18 19.60 48.96
CA ALA A 132 4.05 18.90 49.56
C ALA A 132 3.03 18.44 48.49
N LEU A 133 2.71 19.31 47.54
CA LEU A 133 1.74 19.00 46.47
C LEU A 133 2.34 18.16 45.34
N SER A 134 3.65 18.24 45.09
CA SER A 134 4.36 17.31 44.20
C SER A 134 4.33 15.88 44.76
N PHE A 135 4.54 15.68 46.07
CA PHE A 135 4.41 14.35 46.68
C PHE A 135 2.96 13.85 46.67
N ALA A 136 1.98 14.72 46.95
CA ALA A 136 0.56 14.37 46.85
C ALA A 136 0.17 13.90 45.43
N ASN A 137 0.77 14.49 44.40
CA ASN A 137 0.55 14.09 43.00
C ASN A 137 1.05 12.69 42.66
N MET A 138 1.98 12.12 43.45
CA MET A 138 2.50 10.77 43.24
C MET A 138 1.51 9.67 43.65
N ILE A 139 0.46 10.03 44.41
CA ILE A 139 -0.59 9.10 44.88
C ILE A 139 -1.54 8.68 43.74
N GLY A 140 -1.83 9.59 42.79
CA GLY A 140 -2.62 9.26 41.60
C GLY A 140 -3.57 10.37 41.12
N PRO A 141 -3.97 10.37 39.82
CA PRO A 141 -4.80 11.43 39.22
C PRO A 141 -6.20 11.59 39.85
N ALA A 142 -6.84 10.47 40.23
CA ALA A 142 -8.17 10.49 40.84
C ALA A 142 -8.18 11.14 42.23
N PHE A 143 -7.10 10.99 43.01
CA PHE A 143 -6.95 11.65 44.30
C PHE A 143 -6.78 13.16 44.11
N VAL A 144 -5.89 13.57 43.21
CA VAL A 144 -5.63 14.98 42.88
C VAL A 144 -6.91 15.68 42.41
N SER A 145 -7.70 15.04 41.52
CA SER A 145 -8.97 15.60 41.03
C SER A 145 -10.01 15.79 42.13
N ARG A 146 -10.11 14.87 43.11
CA ARG A 146 -11.03 15.02 44.25
C ARG A 146 -10.62 16.16 45.17
N VAL A 147 -9.34 16.23 45.52
CA VAL A 147 -8.79 17.33 46.32
C VAL A 147 -9.08 18.65 45.62
N GLN A 148 -8.78 18.74 44.31
CA GLN A 148 -9.00 19.94 43.51
C GLN A 148 -10.48 20.35 43.42
N THR A 149 -11.40 19.37 43.31
CA THR A 149 -12.85 19.67 43.30
C THR A 149 -13.27 20.34 44.60
N VAL A 150 -12.84 19.80 45.74
CA VAL A 150 -13.15 20.34 47.07
C VAL A 150 -12.55 21.74 47.25
N THR A 151 -11.27 21.92 46.96
CA THR A 151 -10.59 23.22 47.11
C THR A 151 -11.17 24.29 46.19
N THR A 152 -11.58 23.93 44.97
CA THR A 152 -12.23 24.86 44.03
C THR A 152 -13.61 25.30 44.53
N SER A 153 -14.36 24.41 45.18
CA SER A 153 -15.64 24.80 45.82
C SER A 153 -15.42 25.84 46.93
N PHE A 154 -14.37 25.70 47.75
CA PHE A 154 -14.01 26.73 48.74
C PHE A 154 -13.60 28.05 48.08
N ALA A 155 -12.87 28.00 46.96
CA ALA A 155 -12.46 29.20 46.23
C ALA A 155 -13.65 30.00 45.68
N LEU A 156 -14.69 29.31 45.20
CA LEU A 156 -15.87 29.95 44.60
C LEU A 156 -16.70 30.76 45.61
N VAL A 157 -16.71 30.38 46.89
CA VAL A 157 -17.50 31.05 47.93
C VAL A 157 -17.17 32.55 48.05
N PRO A 158 -15.93 32.98 48.30
CA PRO A 158 -15.60 34.40 48.37
C PRO A 158 -15.71 35.10 47.01
N ILE A 159 -15.42 34.41 45.91
CA ILE A 159 -15.45 35.01 44.56
C ILE A 159 -16.88 35.38 44.17
N LEU A 160 -17.81 34.43 44.25
CA LEU A 160 -19.22 34.67 43.96
C LEU A 160 -19.86 35.55 45.03
N GLY A 161 -19.44 35.42 46.29
CA GLY A 161 -19.88 36.28 47.38
C GLY A 161 -19.59 37.75 47.10
N ILE A 162 -18.36 38.10 46.71
CA ILE A 162 -18.01 39.48 46.33
C ILE A 162 -18.69 39.89 45.01
N ALA A 163 -18.74 39.00 44.01
CA ALA A 163 -19.40 39.30 42.74
C ALA A 163 -20.89 39.65 42.88
N ILE A 164 -21.59 39.05 43.85
CA ILE A 164 -23.04 39.24 44.07
C ILE A 164 -23.28 40.35 45.10
N PHE A 165 -22.64 40.27 46.28
CA PHE A 165 -22.93 41.17 47.40
C PHE A 165 -22.02 42.39 47.47
N GLY A 166 -20.87 42.40 46.78
CA GLY A 166 -19.95 43.54 46.81
C GLY A 166 -20.53 44.80 46.14
N TRP A 167 -21.53 44.66 45.27
CA TRP A 167 -22.27 45.79 44.69
C TRP A 167 -22.93 46.69 45.74
N PHE A 168 -23.29 46.16 46.93
CA PHE A 168 -23.83 46.97 48.03
C PHE A 168 -22.81 47.95 48.63
N PHE A 169 -21.52 47.72 48.39
CA PHE A 169 -20.41 48.50 48.90
C PHE A 169 -19.64 49.20 47.77
N PHE A 170 -20.22 49.25 46.57
CA PHE A 170 -19.59 49.81 45.38
C PHE A 170 -19.78 51.33 45.31
N ASP A 171 -18.69 52.04 45.05
CA ASP A 171 -18.67 53.49 44.86
C ASP A 171 -18.31 53.84 43.40
N ALA A 172 -19.21 54.56 42.72
CA ALA A 172 -19.04 54.94 41.32
C ALA A 172 -17.92 55.97 41.09
N ASP A 173 -17.62 56.80 42.08
CA ASP A 173 -16.56 57.81 41.99
C ASP A 173 -15.18 57.18 42.17
N ILE A 174 -15.05 56.19 43.05
CA ILE A 174 -13.83 55.36 43.16
C ILE A 174 -13.54 54.64 41.83
N PHE A 175 -14.58 54.05 41.22
CA PHE A 175 -14.44 53.31 39.97
C PHE A 175 -14.07 54.21 38.78
N LYS A 176 -14.68 55.40 38.65
CA LYS A 176 -14.39 56.35 37.58
C LYS A 176 -13.05 57.07 37.79
N GLY A 177 -12.69 57.35 39.04
CA GLY A 177 -11.48 58.10 39.41
C GLY A 177 -10.17 57.41 39.03
N ALA A 178 -10.21 56.11 38.72
CA ALA A 178 -9.04 55.32 38.32
C ALA A 178 -9.21 54.67 36.92
N TYR A 179 -9.78 55.40 35.94
CA TYR A 179 -10.07 54.83 34.61
C TYR A 179 -8.84 54.29 33.87
N ASN A 180 -7.82 55.12 33.64
CA ASN A 180 -6.54 54.69 33.08
C ASN A 180 -5.42 55.35 33.88
N VAL A 181 -4.69 54.55 34.65
CA VAL A 181 -3.58 54.96 35.52
C VAL A 181 -2.22 54.41 35.05
N SER A 182 -2.20 53.71 33.91
CA SER A 182 -1.00 53.05 33.36
C SER A 182 0.05 54.00 32.79
N GLY A 183 -0.37 55.21 32.38
CA GLY A 183 0.45 56.14 31.60
C GLY A 183 0.49 55.84 30.09
N GLU A 184 -0.18 54.77 29.62
CA GLU A 184 -0.30 54.42 28.20
C GLU A 184 -1.57 55.00 27.55
N SER A 185 -1.63 54.97 26.22
CA SER A 185 -2.89 55.23 25.50
C SER A 185 -3.97 54.22 25.90
N ASN A 186 -5.25 54.58 25.79
CA ASN A 186 -6.34 53.66 26.12
C ASN A 186 -6.26 52.33 25.35
N PHE A 187 -5.83 52.36 24.09
CA PHE A 187 -5.63 51.14 23.30
C PHE A 187 -4.47 50.28 23.84
N GLY A 188 -3.34 50.91 24.21
CA GLY A 188 -2.21 50.23 24.86
C GLY A 188 -2.62 49.60 26.19
N ALA A 189 -3.26 50.38 27.06
CA ALA A 189 -3.75 49.94 28.37
C ALA A 189 -4.73 48.76 28.27
N ILE A 190 -5.67 48.79 27.31
CA ILE A 190 -6.61 47.69 27.07
C ILE A 190 -5.89 46.45 26.53
N SER A 191 -4.91 46.61 25.65
CA SER A 191 -4.11 45.51 25.10
C SER A 191 -3.26 44.82 26.18
N SER A 192 -2.60 45.62 27.03
CA SER A 192 -1.84 45.14 28.20
C SER A 192 -2.75 44.43 29.21
N ALA A 193 -3.96 44.95 29.45
CA ALA A 193 -4.95 44.31 30.31
C ALA A 193 -5.44 42.98 29.72
N ALA A 194 -5.64 42.89 28.41
CA ALA A 194 -6.07 41.67 27.76
C ALA A 194 -5.00 40.56 27.84
N ALA A 195 -3.72 40.88 27.64
CA ALA A 195 -2.62 39.93 27.81
C ALA A 195 -2.53 39.41 29.26
N LEU A 196 -2.70 40.30 30.25
CA LEU A 196 -2.65 39.92 31.66
C LEU A 196 -3.87 39.07 32.09
N THR A 197 -5.06 39.39 31.57
CA THR A 197 -6.29 38.63 31.85
C THR A 197 -6.31 37.27 31.17
N LEU A 198 -5.56 37.05 30.09
CA LEU A 198 -5.45 35.73 29.45
C LEU A 198 -4.87 34.68 30.39
N TRP A 199 -3.98 35.05 31.32
CA TRP A 199 -3.51 34.15 32.39
C TRP A 199 -4.67 33.49 33.14
N ALA A 200 -5.76 34.24 33.38
CA ALA A 200 -6.95 33.74 34.07
C ALA A 200 -7.68 32.63 33.30
N PHE A 201 -7.51 32.57 31.98
CA PHE A 201 -8.18 31.58 31.13
C PHE A 201 -7.25 30.47 30.63
N ILE A 202 -5.96 30.53 30.96
CA ILE A 202 -5.05 29.39 30.77
C ILE A 202 -5.52 28.26 31.70
N GLY A 203 -5.69 27.06 31.14
CA GLY A 203 -6.41 25.96 31.78
C GLY A 203 -7.67 25.54 31.02
N VAL A 204 -8.12 26.28 30.01
CA VAL A 204 -9.18 25.89 29.07
C VAL A 204 -8.94 24.51 28.42
N GLU A 205 -7.67 24.18 28.19
CA GLU A 205 -7.18 22.96 27.59
C GLU A 205 -7.08 21.79 28.59
N SER A 206 -7.26 22.03 29.90
CA SER A 206 -6.98 21.04 30.96
C SER A 206 -7.69 19.70 30.75
N ALA A 207 -8.96 19.74 30.31
CA ALA A 207 -9.71 18.52 30.03
C ALA A 207 -9.19 17.76 28.80
N SER A 208 -8.66 18.47 27.80
CA SER A 208 -8.08 17.86 26.59
C SER A 208 -6.72 17.21 26.87
N VAL A 209 -5.88 17.84 27.68
CA VAL A 209 -4.57 17.28 28.06
C VAL A 209 -4.74 16.01 28.90
N THR A 210 -5.74 16.00 29.77
CA THR A 210 -6.06 14.85 30.66
C THR A 210 -7.08 13.88 30.07
N ALA A 211 -7.39 13.95 28.78
CA ALA A 211 -8.40 13.11 28.14
C ALA A 211 -8.21 11.61 28.40
N GLY A 212 -6.96 11.14 28.55
CA GLY A 212 -6.63 9.74 28.86
C GLY A 212 -7.16 9.26 30.22
N VAL A 213 -7.44 10.16 31.16
CA VAL A 213 -7.97 9.85 32.50
C VAL A 213 -9.40 10.34 32.73
N VAL A 214 -10.08 10.85 31.70
CA VAL A 214 -11.48 11.30 31.75
C VAL A 214 -12.42 10.19 31.26
N GLU A 215 -13.53 10.00 31.94
CA GLU A 215 -14.60 9.09 31.52
C GLU A 215 -15.33 9.66 30.30
N ASN A 216 -15.57 8.84 29.25
CA ASN A 216 -16.23 9.26 28.00
C ASN A 216 -15.66 10.58 27.41
N PRO A 217 -14.36 10.64 27.08
CA PRO A 217 -13.66 11.88 26.76
C PRO A 217 -14.28 12.65 25.58
N GLU A 218 -14.78 11.95 24.54
CA GLU A 218 -15.45 12.55 23.37
C GLU A 218 -16.59 13.51 23.71
N LYS A 219 -17.31 13.24 24.80
CA LYS A 219 -18.46 14.06 25.24
C LYS A 219 -18.09 14.92 26.44
N ASN A 220 -17.37 14.35 27.40
CA ASN A 220 -17.15 14.99 28.69
C ASN A 220 -16.05 16.05 28.65
N VAL A 221 -15.04 15.93 27.78
CA VAL A 221 -14.02 16.98 27.60
C VAL A 221 -14.67 18.26 27.07
N ALA A 222 -15.47 18.15 26.00
CA ALA A 222 -16.15 19.30 25.41
C ALA A 222 -17.10 20.00 26.40
N ARG A 223 -17.88 19.23 27.16
CA ARG A 223 -18.80 19.76 28.18
C ARG A 223 -18.05 20.44 29.32
N ALA A 224 -16.99 19.80 29.84
CA ALA A 224 -16.19 20.32 30.94
C ALA A 224 -15.46 21.62 30.56
N THR A 225 -14.87 21.67 29.36
CA THR A 225 -14.18 22.87 28.86
C THR A 225 -15.13 24.06 28.74
N LEU A 226 -16.28 23.91 28.08
CA LEU A 226 -17.24 25.02 27.91
C LEU A 226 -17.86 25.47 29.24
N ALA A 227 -18.30 24.53 30.08
CA ALA A 227 -18.91 24.85 31.37
C ALA A 227 -17.91 25.49 32.33
N GLY A 228 -16.65 25.02 32.34
CA GLY A 228 -15.59 25.57 33.18
C GLY A 228 -15.22 27.00 32.80
N VAL A 229 -15.06 27.29 31.49
CA VAL A 229 -14.74 28.64 31.01
C VAL A 229 -15.87 29.62 31.29
N PHE A 230 -17.12 29.20 31.08
CA PHE A 230 -18.28 30.04 31.36
C PHE A 230 -18.40 30.39 32.85
N LEU A 231 -18.20 29.41 33.74
CA LEU A 231 -18.19 29.62 35.19
C LEU A 231 -17.10 30.61 35.60
N ALA A 232 -15.87 30.42 35.08
CA ALA A 232 -14.74 31.27 35.40
C ALA A 232 -14.93 32.71 34.86
N ALA A 233 -15.42 32.87 33.62
CA ALA A 233 -15.68 34.17 33.01
C ALA A 233 -16.63 35.05 33.84
N ILE A 234 -17.76 34.49 34.28
CA ILE A 234 -18.73 35.20 35.13
C ILE A 234 -18.06 35.59 36.45
N ALA A 235 -17.35 34.64 37.06
CA ALA A 235 -16.70 34.85 38.34
C ALA A 235 -15.64 35.97 38.27
N TYR A 236 -14.79 36.00 37.24
CA TYR A 236 -13.74 37.03 37.08
C TYR A 236 -14.29 38.42 36.83
N ILE A 237 -15.15 38.59 35.82
CA ILE A 237 -15.64 39.91 35.41
C ILE A 237 -16.42 40.53 36.57
N ALA A 238 -17.37 39.77 37.13
CA ALA A 238 -18.24 40.30 38.16
C ALA A 238 -17.45 40.63 39.45
N SER A 239 -16.55 39.76 39.91
CA SER A 239 -15.81 40.04 41.14
C SER A 239 -14.73 41.11 40.98
N SER A 240 -13.96 41.09 39.87
CA SER A 240 -12.89 42.06 39.65
C SER A 240 -13.41 43.48 39.44
N SER A 241 -14.51 43.65 38.69
CA SER A 241 -15.12 44.97 38.49
C SER A 241 -15.68 45.55 39.79
N VAL A 242 -16.29 44.70 40.62
CA VAL A 242 -16.83 45.10 41.92
C VAL A 242 -15.72 45.54 42.88
N ILE A 243 -14.63 44.78 42.99
CA ILE A 243 -13.49 45.10 43.86
C ILE A 243 -12.86 46.46 43.49
N MET A 244 -12.74 46.75 42.19
CA MET A 244 -12.20 48.03 41.72
C MET A 244 -13.06 49.25 42.08
N GLY A 245 -14.34 49.07 42.39
CA GLY A 245 -15.22 50.13 42.92
C GLY A 245 -15.40 50.10 44.43
N MET A 246 -14.95 49.05 45.11
CA MET A 246 -15.01 48.93 46.59
C MET A 246 -13.73 49.42 47.28
N VAL A 247 -12.58 49.35 46.60
CA VAL A 247 -11.26 49.64 47.19
C VAL A 247 -10.58 50.77 46.40
N PRO A 248 -10.11 51.85 47.05
CA PRO A 248 -9.32 52.88 46.39
C PRO A 248 -8.11 52.30 45.66
N ASN A 249 -7.87 52.76 44.42
CA ASN A 249 -6.91 52.17 43.51
C ASN A 249 -5.48 52.06 44.08
N GLY A 250 -5.00 53.08 44.81
CA GLY A 250 -3.65 53.07 45.42
C GLY A 250 -3.45 51.97 46.48
N GLU A 251 -4.49 51.67 47.27
CA GLU A 251 -4.45 50.54 48.22
C GLU A 251 -4.55 49.20 47.49
N LEU A 252 -5.36 49.13 46.43
CA LEU A 252 -5.57 47.90 45.68
C LEU A 252 -4.31 47.45 44.95
N GLN A 253 -3.54 48.38 44.36
CA GLN A 253 -2.28 48.10 43.62
C GLN A 253 -1.17 47.48 44.47
N THR A 254 -1.20 47.68 45.79
CA THR A 254 -0.15 47.24 46.72
C THR A 254 -0.60 46.06 47.60
N SER A 255 -1.82 45.58 47.40
CA SER A 255 -2.38 44.47 48.18
C SER A 255 -1.87 43.12 47.70
N ASP A 256 -1.36 42.31 48.64
CA ASP A 256 -1.03 40.89 48.45
C ASP A 256 -2.27 39.97 48.56
N ALA A 257 -3.44 40.49 48.97
CA ALA A 257 -4.68 39.73 49.17
C ALA A 257 -5.95 40.59 48.88
N PRO A 258 -6.20 41.00 47.62
CA PRO A 258 -7.20 42.01 47.29
C PRO A 258 -8.65 41.62 47.61
N PHE A 259 -9.02 40.34 47.51
CA PHE A 259 -10.36 39.88 47.92
C PHE A 259 -10.55 39.96 49.43
N ALA A 260 -9.52 39.64 50.21
CA ALA A 260 -9.56 39.74 51.66
C ALA A 260 -9.63 41.20 52.12
N LEU A 261 -8.92 42.10 51.43
CA LEU A 261 -9.00 43.54 51.63
C LEU A 261 -10.42 44.08 51.36
N ALA A 262 -11.02 43.69 50.24
CA ALA A 262 -12.38 44.08 49.89
C ALA A 262 -13.42 43.55 50.90
N ALA A 263 -13.31 42.29 51.31
CA ALA A 263 -14.18 41.70 52.32
C ALA A 263 -14.01 42.34 53.71
N ALA A 264 -12.77 42.65 54.10
CA ALA A 264 -12.48 43.34 55.35
C ALA A 264 -13.11 44.74 55.40
N LYS A 265 -13.12 45.46 54.28
CA LYS A 265 -13.79 46.76 54.17
C LYS A 265 -15.32 46.65 54.17
N ALA A 266 -15.88 45.59 53.59
CA ALA A 266 -17.33 45.41 53.51
C ALA A 266 -17.97 44.94 54.84
N VAL A 267 -17.39 43.94 55.50
CA VAL A 267 -18.01 43.28 56.66
C VAL A 267 -17.08 43.13 57.88
N GLY A 268 -15.88 43.71 57.84
CA GLY A 268 -14.90 43.69 58.93
C GLY A 268 -13.85 42.56 58.83
N GLY A 269 -12.85 42.60 59.72
CA GLY A 269 -11.66 41.73 59.65
C GLY A 269 -11.93 40.22 59.67
N TRP A 270 -13.03 39.76 60.28
CA TRP A 270 -13.40 38.34 60.24
C TRP A 270 -13.78 37.89 58.81
N GLY A 271 -14.42 38.76 58.02
CA GLY A 271 -14.73 38.50 56.61
C GLY A 271 -13.45 38.41 55.77
N GLY A 272 -12.50 39.30 56.03
CA GLY A 272 -11.15 39.22 55.45
C GLY A 272 -10.45 37.90 55.76
N ALA A 273 -10.50 37.43 57.01
CA ALA A 273 -9.91 36.15 57.41
C ALA A 273 -10.54 34.93 56.70
N VAL A 274 -11.87 34.86 56.62
CA VAL A 274 -12.58 33.77 55.93
C VAL A 274 -12.22 33.74 54.44
N VAL A 275 -12.22 34.90 53.78
CA VAL A 275 -11.83 35.02 52.37
C VAL A 275 -10.38 34.62 52.16
N SER A 276 -9.46 35.03 53.04
CA SER A 276 -8.05 34.64 52.97
C SER A 276 -7.83 33.14 53.07
N LEU A 277 -8.52 32.46 53.98
CA LEU A 277 -8.43 31.01 54.11
C LEU A 277 -8.97 30.28 52.88
N CYS A 278 -10.13 30.72 52.35
CA CYS A 278 -10.72 30.14 51.15
C CYS A 278 -9.84 30.33 49.91
N ALA A 279 -9.23 31.52 49.76
CA ALA A 279 -8.31 31.82 48.66
C ALA A 279 -7.01 31.01 48.76
N PHE A 280 -6.43 30.86 49.97
CA PHE A 280 -5.26 30.00 50.19
C PHE A 280 -5.54 28.54 49.81
N VAL A 281 -6.64 27.96 50.31
CA VAL A 281 -7.03 26.57 50.02
C VAL A 281 -7.33 26.39 48.53
N GLY A 282 -8.03 27.34 47.91
CA GLY A 282 -8.35 27.33 46.48
C GLY A 282 -7.12 27.37 45.58
N ALA A 283 -6.21 28.31 45.83
CA ALA A 283 -4.96 28.44 45.08
C ALA A 283 -4.06 27.22 45.29
N ALA A 284 -3.89 26.73 46.52
CA ALA A 284 -3.09 25.53 46.81
C ALA A 284 -3.64 24.30 46.08
N GLY A 285 -4.95 24.08 46.07
CA GLY A 285 -5.55 22.97 45.34
C GLY A 285 -5.23 23.00 43.84
N SER A 286 -5.29 24.18 43.22
CA SER A 286 -5.05 24.33 41.78
C SER A 286 -3.63 23.96 41.36
N LEU A 287 -2.65 24.15 42.24
CA LEU A 287 -1.28 23.70 41.98
C LEU A 287 -1.22 22.18 41.82
N GLY A 288 -2.03 21.44 42.59
CA GLY A 288 -2.16 20.00 42.46
C GLY A 288 -2.63 19.59 41.05
N GLY A 289 -3.68 20.24 40.54
CA GLY A 289 -4.23 19.99 39.20
C GLY A 289 -3.26 20.33 38.07
N TRP A 290 -2.47 21.38 38.23
CA TRP A 290 -1.47 21.79 37.23
C TRP A 290 -0.20 20.93 37.22
N ILE A 291 0.25 20.42 38.38
CA ILE A 291 1.36 19.44 38.42
C ILE A 291 0.97 18.16 37.65
N LEU A 292 -0.27 17.72 37.81
CA LEU A 292 -0.81 16.59 37.05
C LEU A 292 -0.77 16.87 35.53
N LEU A 293 -1.19 18.07 35.11
CA LEU A 293 -1.21 18.48 33.70
C LEU A 293 0.19 18.44 33.07
N THR A 294 1.18 19.02 33.76
CA THR A 294 2.58 19.03 33.34
C THR A 294 3.15 17.61 33.19
N ALA A 295 2.83 16.72 34.14
CA ALA A 295 3.27 15.33 34.11
C ALA A 295 2.67 14.54 32.93
N GLN A 296 1.37 14.75 32.65
CA GLN A 296 0.66 14.05 31.57
C GLN A 296 1.14 14.49 30.18
N SER A 297 1.41 15.78 29.98
CA SER A 297 1.98 16.27 28.71
C SER A 297 3.34 15.64 28.41
N ALA A 298 4.25 15.64 29.38
CA ALA A 298 5.58 15.06 29.22
C ALA A 298 5.55 13.54 29.00
N LYS A 299 4.66 12.84 29.72
CA LYS A 299 4.45 11.40 29.51
C LYS A 299 3.97 11.12 28.10
N ALA A 300 2.94 11.82 27.62
CA ALA A 300 2.40 11.62 26.28
C ALA A 300 3.49 11.79 25.20
N ALA A 301 4.27 12.86 25.26
CA ALA A 301 5.35 13.07 24.30
C ALA A 301 6.50 12.06 24.43
N SER A 302 6.77 11.55 25.63
CA SER A 302 7.78 10.53 25.88
C SER A 302 7.38 9.16 25.37
N ASP A 303 6.11 8.78 25.55
CA ASP A 303 5.52 7.54 25.03
C ASP A 303 5.62 7.48 23.49
N ASP A 304 5.58 8.64 22.83
CA ASP A 304 5.75 8.79 21.39
C ASP A 304 7.21 8.96 20.92
N GLY A 305 8.18 8.89 21.84
CA GLY A 305 9.61 9.06 21.52
C GLY A 305 10.01 10.48 21.07
N LEU A 306 9.25 11.50 21.48
CA LEU A 306 9.54 12.93 21.24
C LEU A 306 9.98 13.66 22.52
N PHE A 307 10.23 12.91 23.60
CA PHE A 307 10.70 13.46 24.87
C PHE A 307 11.50 12.38 25.63
N PRO A 308 12.42 12.74 26.54
CA PRO A 308 13.29 11.76 27.20
C PRO A 308 12.52 10.61 27.85
N SER A 309 12.98 9.37 27.65
CA SER A 309 12.33 8.12 28.12
C SER A 309 12.16 7.99 29.65
N ILE A 310 12.70 8.92 30.44
CA ILE A 310 12.47 8.97 31.88
C ILE A 310 11.03 9.37 32.23
N PHE A 311 10.35 10.12 31.35
CA PHE A 311 9.00 10.62 31.58
C PHE A 311 7.89 9.61 31.26
N SER A 312 8.19 8.54 30.51
CA SER A 312 7.27 7.41 30.26
C SER A 312 7.29 6.33 31.35
N LYS A 313 8.26 6.36 32.28
CA LYS A 313 8.39 5.38 33.36
C LYS A 313 7.40 5.67 34.50
N THR A 314 6.34 4.89 34.59
CA THR A 314 5.26 5.07 35.57
C THR A 314 5.31 4.08 36.75
N ASN A 315 4.60 4.43 37.83
CA ASN A 315 4.31 3.52 38.94
C ASN A 315 3.03 2.69 38.66
N LYS A 316 2.60 1.89 39.64
CA LYS A 316 1.39 1.04 39.54
C LYS A 316 0.08 1.81 39.27
N ASP A 317 0.06 3.11 39.55
CA ASP A 317 -1.10 4.00 39.41
C ASP A 317 -0.99 4.90 38.16
N ASP A 318 -0.12 4.53 37.21
CA ASP A 318 0.18 5.23 35.94
C ASP A 318 0.72 6.67 36.11
N VAL A 319 1.42 6.94 37.21
CA VAL A 319 2.03 8.25 37.48
C VAL A 319 3.53 8.25 37.14
N PRO A 320 4.04 9.21 36.33
CA PRO A 320 5.46 9.32 36.03
C PRO A 320 6.24 9.97 37.19
N VAL A 321 6.48 9.20 38.25
CA VAL A 321 7.07 9.68 39.53
C VAL A 321 8.39 10.45 39.31
N LYS A 322 9.28 9.93 38.46
CA LYS A 322 10.55 10.60 38.14
C LYS A 322 10.34 11.92 37.42
N GLY A 323 9.35 11.99 36.53
CA GLY A 323 8.97 13.22 35.84
C GLY A 323 8.46 14.30 36.80
N VAL A 324 7.61 13.91 37.76
CA VAL A 324 7.10 14.82 38.81
C VAL A 324 8.24 15.39 39.67
N LEU A 325 9.24 14.57 40.03
CA LEU A 325 10.42 15.03 40.78
C LEU A 325 11.26 16.03 39.99
N ILE A 326 11.48 15.78 38.70
CA ILE A 326 12.21 16.71 37.82
C ILE A 326 11.49 18.06 37.77
N VAL A 327 10.17 18.06 37.60
CA VAL A 327 9.35 19.28 37.58
C VAL A 327 9.44 20.03 38.92
N ALA A 328 9.41 19.34 40.06
CA ALA A 328 9.53 19.98 41.38
C ALA A 328 10.90 20.67 41.59
N VAL A 329 11.98 20.07 41.09
CA VAL A 329 13.32 20.67 41.11
C VAL A 329 13.39 21.90 40.21
N LEU A 330 12.83 21.83 39.00
CA LEU A 330 12.79 22.99 38.08
C LEU A 330 11.97 24.14 38.66
N MET A 331 10.81 23.85 39.25
CA MET A 331 10.02 24.85 39.97
C MET A 331 10.78 25.48 41.14
N THR A 332 11.57 24.68 41.88
CA THR A 332 12.43 25.19 42.96
C THR A 332 13.45 26.20 42.43
N LEU A 333 14.11 25.90 41.31
CA LEU A 333 15.05 26.82 40.66
C LEU A 333 14.38 28.11 40.20
N ALA A 334 13.19 28.03 39.61
CA ALA A 334 12.43 29.23 39.20
C ALA A 334 11.99 30.09 40.39
N VAL A 335 11.59 29.48 41.51
CA VAL A 335 11.29 30.23 42.76
C VAL A 335 12.51 31.01 43.24
N LEU A 336 13.70 30.37 43.26
CA LEU A 336 14.95 30.99 43.71
C LEU A 336 15.41 32.13 42.79
N VAL A 337 15.23 32.01 41.47
CA VAL A 337 15.58 33.07 40.51
C VAL A 337 14.63 34.27 40.66
N THR A 338 13.35 34.01 40.96
CA THR A 338 12.32 35.05 41.05
C THR A 338 12.18 35.65 42.45
N SER A 339 12.87 35.13 43.48
CA SER A 339 12.75 35.61 44.86
C SER A 339 13.35 37.00 45.11
N THR A 340 13.98 37.61 44.12
CA THR A 340 14.53 38.98 44.18
C THR A 340 13.44 40.06 44.08
N SER A 341 12.20 39.70 43.72
CA SER A 341 11.07 40.62 43.61
C SER A 341 10.56 41.11 44.98
N LYS A 342 10.38 42.42 45.12
CA LYS A 342 10.00 43.09 46.38
C LYS A 342 8.63 42.71 46.93
N THR A 343 7.64 42.42 46.07
CA THR A 343 6.27 42.04 46.47
C THR A 343 5.82 40.74 45.78
N ALA A 344 4.80 40.08 46.33
CA ALA A 344 4.25 38.85 45.74
C ALA A 344 3.60 39.12 44.37
N SER A 345 2.88 40.25 44.23
CA SER A 345 2.30 40.70 42.95
C SER A 345 3.37 40.92 41.87
N ALA A 346 4.51 41.55 42.18
CA ALA A 346 5.57 41.78 41.19
C ALA A 346 6.23 40.47 40.74
N GLN A 347 6.43 39.53 41.67
CA GLN A 347 6.95 38.19 41.35
C GLN A 347 5.96 37.42 40.47
N PHE A 348 4.67 37.53 40.79
CA PHE A 348 3.57 36.92 40.05
C PHE A 348 3.51 37.43 38.60
N ASP A 349 3.55 38.74 38.38
CA ASP A 349 3.41 39.36 37.05
C ASP A 349 4.49 38.90 36.05
N VAL A 350 5.75 38.75 36.50
CA VAL A 350 6.85 38.29 35.63
C VAL A 350 6.66 36.83 35.20
N ILE A 351 6.26 35.97 36.13
CA ILE A 351 6.09 34.53 35.89
C ILE A 351 4.89 34.28 34.97
N THR A 352 3.76 34.93 35.25
CA THR A 352 2.54 34.76 34.45
C THR A 352 2.71 35.30 33.04
N SER A 353 3.38 36.43 32.86
CA SER A 353 3.67 36.98 31.53
C SER A 353 4.52 36.02 30.67
N ALA A 354 5.54 35.39 31.26
CA ALA A 354 6.37 34.40 30.56
C ALA A 354 5.56 33.14 30.17
N ALA A 355 4.72 32.64 31.09
CA ALA A 355 3.88 31.47 30.83
C ALA A 355 2.83 31.74 29.75
N VAL A 356 2.20 32.92 29.74
CA VAL A 356 1.21 33.33 28.73
C VAL A 356 1.81 33.32 27.33
N VAL A 357 2.97 33.99 27.15
CA VAL A 357 3.61 34.10 25.83
C VAL A 357 4.01 32.72 25.28
N LEU A 358 4.55 31.84 26.13
CA LEU A 358 4.91 30.48 25.72
C LEU A 358 3.67 29.64 25.36
N THR A 359 2.53 29.83 26.04
CA THR A 359 1.31 29.05 25.80
C THR A 359 0.57 29.45 24.51
N LEU A 360 0.71 30.71 24.08
CA LEU A 360 0.01 31.23 22.90
C LEU A 360 0.37 30.50 21.59
N LEU A 361 1.62 30.04 21.42
CA LEU A 361 2.02 29.32 20.22
C LEU A 361 1.36 27.92 20.10
N PRO A 362 1.38 27.06 21.15
CA PRO A 362 0.57 25.84 21.20
C PRO A 362 -0.93 26.05 20.90
N TYR A 363 -1.51 27.18 21.33
CA TYR A 363 -2.92 27.50 21.04
C TYR A 363 -3.14 27.84 19.57
N ILE A 364 -2.25 28.62 18.95
CA ILE A 364 -2.28 28.90 17.51
C ILE A 364 -2.22 27.59 16.73
N TYR A 365 -1.28 26.70 17.07
CA TYR A 365 -1.17 25.39 16.43
C TYR A 365 -2.43 24.53 16.61
N SER A 366 -3.05 24.57 17.80
CA SER A 366 -4.32 23.87 18.05
C SER A 366 -5.46 24.43 17.18
N CYS A 367 -5.53 25.76 17.01
CA CYS A 367 -6.52 26.40 16.13
C CYS A 367 -6.34 25.99 14.67
N VAL A 368 -5.11 25.99 14.17
CA VAL A 368 -4.81 25.58 12.78
C VAL A 368 -5.03 24.08 12.61
N ALA A 369 -4.69 23.24 13.59
CA ALA A 369 -5.01 21.81 13.55
C ALA A 369 -6.54 21.59 13.47
N CYS A 370 -7.34 22.37 14.21
CA CYS A 370 -8.80 22.29 14.15
C CYS A 370 -9.36 22.58 12.76
N TYR A 371 -8.73 23.45 11.97
CA TYR A 371 -9.11 23.71 10.58
C TYR A 371 -9.07 22.41 9.75
N PHE A 372 -7.92 21.72 9.76
CA PHE A 372 -7.71 20.49 9.00
C PHE A 372 -8.57 19.32 9.51
N VAL A 373 -8.78 19.23 10.82
CA VAL A 373 -9.65 18.20 11.44
C VAL A 373 -11.09 18.34 10.94
N VAL A 374 -11.62 19.57 10.87
CA VAL A 374 -13.00 19.82 10.43
C VAL A 374 -13.16 19.52 8.93
N GLU A 375 -12.20 19.94 8.11
CA GLU A 375 -12.21 19.71 6.66
C GLU A 375 -12.27 18.21 6.30
N ARG A 376 -11.42 17.39 6.94
CA ARG A 376 -11.40 15.93 6.71
C ARG A 376 -12.58 15.16 7.31
N SER A 377 -13.31 15.75 8.26
CA SER A 377 -14.43 15.05 8.91
C SER A 377 -15.71 14.93 8.05
N HIS A 378 -15.72 15.50 6.83
CA HIS A 378 -16.84 15.50 5.87
C HIS A 378 -18.21 15.96 6.43
N THR A 379 -18.25 16.60 7.60
CA THR A 379 -19.49 17.17 8.15
C THR A 379 -19.81 18.52 7.49
N LEU A 380 -20.48 18.48 6.33
CA LEU A 380 -20.75 19.64 5.45
C LEU A 380 -21.60 20.77 6.07
N VAL A 381 -22.27 20.56 7.20
CA VAL A 381 -23.37 21.44 7.65
C VAL A 381 -22.88 22.74 8.32
N HIS A 382 -21.61 22.84 8.75
CA HIS A 382 -21.13 24.02 9.51
C HIS A 382 -19.69 24.49 9.21
N THR A 383 -19.07 24.06 8.10
CA THR A 383 -17.64 24.30 7.81
C THR A 383 -17.24 25.79 7.82
N GLY A 384 -18.05 26.66 7.20
CA GLY A 384 -17.77 28.10 7.13
C GLY A 384 -17.78 28.82 8.48
N ALA A 385 -18.73 28.49 9.37
CA ALA A 385 -18.81 29.10 10.69
C ALA A 385 -17.62 28.71 11.59
N PHE A 386 -17.15 27.47 11.49
CA PHE A 386 -15.98 27.01 12.23
C PHE A 386 -14.69 27.65 11.71
N TRP A 387 -14.55 27.86 10.39
CA TRP A 387 -13.40 28.57 9.83
C TRP A 387 -13.31 30.01 10.35
N THR A 388 -14.43 30.75 10.32
CA THR A 388 -14.49 32.10 10.88
C THR A 388 -14.11 32.10 12.36
N LEU A 389 -14.64 31.14 13.14
CA LEU A 389 -14.33 31.02 14.57
C LEU A 389 -12.84 30.73 14.82
N THR A 390 -12.23 29.79 14.09
CA THR A 390 -10.80 29.48 14.23
C THR A 390 -9.91 30.65 13.81
N SER A 391 -10.25 31.36 12.73
CA SER A 391 -9.50 32.54 12.27
C SER A 391 -9.57 33.68 13.29
N LEU A 392 -10.75 33.96 13.84
CA LEU A 392 -10.91 34.96 14.90
C LEU A 392 -10.10 34.59 16.16
N THR A 393 -10.02 33.30 16.49
CA THR A 393 -9.22 32.81 17.62
C THR A 393 -7.72 33.03 17.39
N VAL A 394 -7.22 32.75 16.18
CA VAL A 394 -5.81 33.01 15.82
C VAL A 394 -5.50 34.50 15.89
N VAL A 395 -6.38 35.35 15.36
CA VAL A 395 -6.22 36.82 15.44
C VAL A 395 -6.16 37.28 16.89
N TYR A 396 -7.01 36.73 17.77
CA TYR A 396 -6.97 37.01 19.20
C TYR A 396 -5.63 36.59 19.83
N CYS A 397 -5.14 35.37 19.55
CA CYS A 397 -3.85 34.91 20.06
C CYS A 397 -2.69 35.81 19.60
N LEU A 398 -2.67 36.24 18.33
CA LEU A 398 -1.67 37.17 17.81
C LEU A 398 -1.75 38.54 18.47
N TRP A 399 -2.96 39.05 18.71
CA TRP A 399 -3.16 40.31 19.43
C TRP A 399 -2.74 40.23 20.90
N ALA A 400 -2.94 39.07 21.56
CA ALA A 400 -2.44 38.85 22.93
C ALA A 400 -0.90 38.81 23.00
N ILE A 401 -0.21 38.29 21.97
CA ILE A 401 1.26 38.41 21.85
C ILE A 401 1.67 39.87 21.73
N TYR A 402 0.96 40.65 20.90
CA TYR A 402 1.22 42.08 20.72
C TYR A 402 1.04 42.89 22.02
N GLY A 403 0.03 42.56 22.83
CA GLY A 403 -0.20 43.18 24.14
C GLY A 403 0.76 42.74 25.25
N SER A 404 1.67 41.80 24.98
CA SER A 404 2.65 41.31 25.96
C SER A 404 3.96 42.11 25.92
N SER A 405 4.78 42.02 26.98
CA SER A 405 6.08 42.70 27.04
C SER A 405 7.01 42.27 25.89
N GLY A 406 7.50 43.25 25.11
CA GLY A 406 8.40 42.99 23.97
C GLY A 406 9.66 42.20 24.35
N THR A 407 10.21 42.43 25.54
CA THR A 407 11.38 41.68 26.05
C THR A 407 11.06 40.20 26.28
N ILE A 408 9.88 39.89 26.84
CA ILE A 408 9.45 38.51 27.10
C ILE A 408 9.16 37.78 25.77
N VAL A 409 8.54 38.46 24.81
CA VAL A 409 8.31 37.93 23.45
C VAL A 409 9.63 37.60 22.76
N GLN A 410 10.64 38.47 22.86
CA GLN A 410 11.98 38.20 22.33
C GLN A 410 12.63 36.96 22.96
N TYR A 411 12.57 36.81 24.28
CA TYR A 411 13.10 35.63 24.96
C TYR A 411 12.36 34.34 24.60
N ALA A 412 11.03 34.40 24.50
CA ALA A 412 10.24 33.26 24.04
C ALA A 412 10.63 32.85 22.62
N PHE A 413 10.81 33.81 21.71
CA PHE A 413 11.25 33.53 20.34
C PHE A 413 12.65 32.87 20.29
N LEU A 414 13.62 33.41 21.04
CA LEU A 414 14.95 32.80 21.15
C LEU A 414 14.89 31.38 21.73
N PHE A 415 14.00 31.14 22.69
CA PHE A 415 13.78 29.81 23.26
C PHE A 415 13.24 28.83 22.21
N VAL A 416 12.28 29.23 21.37
CA VAL A 416 11.77 28.39 20.26
C VAL A 416 12.89 28.02 19.28
N LEU A 417 13.77 28.97 18.94
CA LEU A 417 14.92 28.69 18.08
C LEU A 417 15.91 27.73 18.75
N PHE A 418 16.18 27.91 20.05
CA PHE A 418 17.10 27.05 20.80
C PHE A 418 16.63 25.59 20.85
N ILE A 419 15.36 25.34 21.19
CA ILE A 419 14.84 23.97 21.28
C ILE A 419 14.82 23.26 19.92
N THR A 420 14.72 24.00 18.82
CA THR A 420 14.73 23.46 17.45
C THR A 420 16.01 22.66 17.16
N VAL A 421 17.15 23.08 17.73
CA VAL A 421 18.46 22.41 17.59
C VAL A 421 18.49 21.02 18.23
N PHE A 422 17.60 20.73 19.19
CA PHE A 422 17.57 19.46 19.92
C PHE A 422 16.69 18.37 19.28
N TYR A 423 15.86 18.72 18.31
CA TYR A 423 14.97 17.74 17.63
C TYR A 423 15.72 16.54 17.00
N PRO A 424 16.89 16.71 16.33
CA PRO A 424 17.61 15.59 15.73
C PRO A 424 17.95 14.47 16.72
N PHE A 425 18.35 14.81 17.95
CA PHE A 425 18.72 13.82 18.98
C PHE A 425 17.54 12.90 19.35
N PHE A 426 16.33 13.44 19.43
CA PHE A 426 15.12 12.65 19.70
C PHE A 426 14.63 11.87 18.47
N SER A 427 14.91 12.38 17.26
CA SER A 427 14.58 11.69 16.01
C SER A 427 15.42 10.41 15.79
N GLU A 428 16.64 10.39 16.31
CA GLU A 428 17.59 9.29 16.13
C GLU A 428 17.27 8.07 17.01
N GLU A 429 16.87 8.28 18.27
CA GLU A 429 16.37 7.20 19.14
C GLU A 429 15.14 6.50 18.52
N ARG A 430 14.24 7.26 17.90
CA ARG A 430 13.07 6.73 17.19
C ARG A 430 13.47 5.86 15.99
N ARG A 431 14.45 6.30 15.20
CA ARG A 431 15.00 5.51 14.08
C ARG A 431 15.59 4.18 14.57
N GLN A 432 16.38 4.20 15.64
CA GLN A 432 17.02 2.99 16.17
C GLN A 432 16.02 1.97 16.73
N GLN A 433 14.97 2.42 17.43
CA GLN A 433 13.93 1.50 17.93
C GLN A 433 13.10 0.87 16.81
N ARG A 434 12.77 1.65 15.77
CA ARG A 434 12.05 1.14 14.59
C ARG A 434 12.88 0.09 13.86
N GLN A 435 14.17 0.35 13.66
CA GLN A 435 15.09 -0.59 13.01
C GLN A 435 15.18 -1.93 13.77
N ARG A 436 15.24 -1.91 15.10
CA ARG A 436 15.27 -3.15 15.90
C ARG A 436 14.03 -4.02 15.71
N ARG A 437 12.83 -3.43 15.63
CA ARG A 437 11.58 -4.18 15.41
C ARG A 437 11.51 -4.79 14.02
N ILE A 438 11.94 -4.01 13.02
CA ILE A 438 12.07 -4.46 11.64
C ILE A 438 12.99 -5.69 11.54
N ASN A 439 14.13 -5.67 12.24
CA ASN A 439 15.08 -6.77 12.23
C ASN A 439 14.51 -8.06 12.83
N VAL A 440 13.63 -7.97 13.84
CA VAL A 440 12.93 -9.14 14.40
C VAL A 440 11.98 -9.78 13.37
N TYR A 441 11.32 -8.98 12.54
CA TYR A 441 10.42 -9.50 11.50
C TYR A 441 11.18 -10.09 10.32
N PHE A 442 12.31 -9.50 9.91
CA PHE A 442 13.20 -10.12 8.91
C PHE A 442 13.72 -11.49 9.38
N LYS A 443 14.02 -11.65 10.68
CA LYS A 443 14.39 -12.96 11.26
C LYS A 443 13.26 -14.00 11.21
N SER A 444 12.00 -13.60 10.99
CA SER A 444 10.89 -14.55 10.78
C SER A 444 10.83 -15.10 9.35
N LEU A 445 11.50 -14.45 8.39
CA LEU A 445 11.66 -14.97 7.03
C LEU A 445 12.78 -16.01 7.01
N ASP A 446 12.56 -17.12 6.30
CA ASP A 446 13.48 -18.26 6.32
C ASP A 446 14.71 -18.08 5.41
N TYR A 447 15.64 -17.20 5.78
CA TYR A 447 16.88 -16.91 5.03
C TYR A 447 18.14 -17.23 5.85
N PRO A 448 18.55 -18.52 5.95
CA PRO A 448 19.74 -18.92 6.69
C PRO A 448 21.06 -18.35 6.14
N VAL A 449 22.06 -18.30 7.01
CA VAL A 449 23.47 -18.26 6.62
C VAL A 449 23.89 -19.68 6.25
N ILE A 450 24.52 -19.86 5.09
CA ILE A 450 24.98 -21.16 4.60
C ILE A 450 26.48 -21.28 4.84
N VAL A 451 26.93 -22.40 5.42
CA VAL A 451 28.35 -22.74 5.59
C VAL A 451 28.67 -23.95 4.72
N ILE A 452 29.55 -23.75 3.75
CA ILE A 452 30.06 -24.77 2.83
C ILE A 452 31.49 -25.10 3.26
N ASP A 453 31.64 -26.24 3.93
CA ASP A 453 32.89 -26.72 4.50
C ASP A 453 32.85 -28.24 4.58
N GLY A 454 33.71 -28.90 3.79
CA GLY A 454 33.84 -30.35 3.79
C GLY A 454 34.44 -30.91 5.09
N ASP A 455 35.17 -30.08 5.83
CA ASP A 455 35.82 -30.39 7.10
C ASP A 455 35.03 -29.84 8.31
N TYR A 456 33.76 -29.46 8.13
CA TYR A 456 32.92 -28.90 9.19
C TYR A 456 32.88 -29.76 10.46
N ASP A 457 32.81 -31.10 10.32
CA ASP A 457 32.78 -32.06 11.43
C ASP A 457 34.18 -32.55 11.84
N SER A 458 35.24 -32.02 11.23
CA SER A 458 36.61 -32.37 11.55
C SER A 458 36.94 -32.07 13.01
N PRO A 459 37.66 -32.96 13.71
CA PRO A 459 38.15 -32.70 15.07
C PRO A 459 39.34 -31.73 15.08
N ARG A 460 39.81 -31.28 13.92
CA ARG A 460 40.90 -30.30 13.79
C ARG A 460 40.44 -28.90 14.16
N ILE A 461 41.43 -28.02 14.40
CA ILE A 461 41.21 -26.66 14.86
C ILE A 461 40.28 -25.85 13.93
N GLY A 462 40.35 -26.04 12.59
CA GLY A 462 39.44 -25.41 11.64
C GLY A 462 37.96 -25.76 11.89
N GLY A 463 37.65 -27.06 11.95
CA GLY A 463 36.32 -27.58 12.29
C GLY A 463 35.82 -27.12 13.67
N ILE A 464 36.69 -27.04 14.67
CA ILE A 464 36.34 -26.53 16.01
C ILE A 464 35.94 -25.05 15.94
N LEU A 465 36.72 -24.22 15.26
CA LEU A 465 36.50 -22.77 15.21
C LEU A 465 35.26 -22.40 14.38
N ILE A 466 35.01 -23.07 13.25
CA ILE A 466 33.79 -22.82 12.47
C ILE A 466 32.54 -23.24 13.23
N ARG A 467 32.56 -24.38 13.96
CA ARG A 467 31.44 -24.78 14.82
C ARG A 467 31.19 -23.75 15.93
N ALA A 468 32.24 -23.19 16.53
CA ALA A 468 32.11 -22.13 17.52
C ALA A 468 31.53 -20.83 16.92
N LEU A 469 31.88 -20.49 15.68
CA LEU A 469 31.28 -19.35 14.96
C LEU A 469 29.80 -19.60 14.63
N VAL A 470 29.44 -20.82 14.19
CA VAL A 470 28.05 -21.21 13.92
C VAL A 470 27.21 -21.16 15.21
N GLU A 471 27.76 -21.60 16.34
CA GLU A 471 27.08 -21.51 17.63
C GLU A 471 26.85 -20.05 18.04
N GLU A 472 27.84 -19.17 17.82
CA GLU A 472 27.72 -17.73 18.07
C GLU A 472 26.63 -17.09 17.17
N LEU A 473 26.57 -17.44 15.89
CA LEU A 473 25.52 -16.98 14.98
C LEU A 473 24.13 -17.45 15.46
N ARG A 474 24.01 -18.72 15.86
CA ARG A 474 22.77 -19.29 16.40
C ARG A 474 22.35 -18.62 17.71
N SER A 475 23.29 -18.29 18.59
CA SER A 475 22.98 -17.57 19.84
C SER A 475 22.50 -16.13 19.63
N ASN A 476 22.70 -15.57 18.43
CA ASN A 476 22.17 -14.28 18.01
C ASN A 476 20.88 -14.41 17.17
N ASP A 477 20.18 -15.55 17.29
CA ASP A 477 18.95 -15.91 16.56
C ASP A 477 19.11 -15.96 15.04
N GLN A 478 20.32 -16.18 14.53
CA GLN A 478 20.53 -16.41 13.11
C GLN A 478 20.41 -17.89 12.79
N ARG A 479 19.56 -18.24 11.82
CA ARG A 479 19.50 -19.61 11.30
C ARG A 479 20.77 -19.90 10.49
N VAL A 480 21.39 -21.05 10.73
CA VAL A 480 22.61 -21.47 10.01
C VAL A 480 22.47 -22.90 9.51
N LEU A 481 22.68 -23.07 8.21
CA LEU A 481 22.80 -24.37 7.54
C LEU A 481 24.29 -24.68 7.36
N CYS A 482 24.75 -25.84 7.81
CA CYS A 482 26.17 -26.22 7.85
C CYS A 482 26.36 -27.70 7.48
N GLY A 483 27.61 -28.12 7.28
CA GLY A 483 27.96 -29.50 6.92
C GLY A 483 27.75 -29.82 5.43
N LEU A 484 27.78 -28.81 4.56
CA LEU A 484 27.69 -28.99 3.11
C LEU A 484 29.10 -28.95 2.50
N ASN A 485 29.44 -29.87 1.62
CA ASN A 485 30.58 -29.67 0.71
C ASN A 485 30.14 -28.94 -0.57
N LEU A 486 31.07 -28.61 -1.47
CA LEU A 486 30.75 -27.87 -2.70
C LEU A 486 29.81 -28.65 -3.65
N ASP A 487 29.90 -29.98 -3.69
CA ASP A 487 29.05 -30.82 -4.52
C ASP A 487 27.62 -30.88 -3.96
N ASP A 488 27.46 -31.03 -2.64
CA ASP A 488 26.17 -30.94 -1.95
C ASP A 488 25.54 -29.56 -2.11
N ALA A 489 26.35 -28.51 -1.98
CA ALA A 489 25.91 -27.14 -2.18
C ALA A 489 25.49 -26.88 -3.63
N ARG A 490 26.12 -27.52 -4.61
CA ARG A 490 25.75 -27.44 -6.02
C ARG A 490 24.48 -28.23 -6.34
N ALA A 491 24.33 -29.44 -5.78
CA ALA A 491 23.12 -30.25 -5.91
C ALA A 491 21.92 -29.57 -5.23
N GLY A 492 22.13 -29.01 -4.04
CA GLY A 492 21.13 -28.30 -3.24
C GLY A 492 20.98 -26.81 -3.56
N ALA A 493 21.81 -26.23 -4.42
CA ALA A 493 21.77 -24.81 -4.79
C ALA A 493 20.36 -24.33 -5.20
N ARG A 494 19.57 -25.25 -5.78
CA ARG A 494 18.18 -25.02 -6.22
C ARG A 494 17.16 -25.15 -5.10
N THR A 495 17.47 -25.91 -4.06
CA THR A 495 16.62 -26.10 -2.87
C THR A 495 16.85 -24.99 -1.84
N TYR A 496 18.05 -24.40 -1.80
CA TYR A 496 18.46 -23.37 -0.82
C TYR A 496 18.52 -21.95 -1.42
N VAL A 497 17.50 -21.56 -2.21
CA VAL A 497 17.44 -20.23 -2.87
C VAL A 497 17.42 -19.09 -1.83
N ALA A 498 16.83 -19.32 -0.65
CA ALA A 498 16.76 -18.35 0.44
C ALA A 498 18.03 -18.39 1.31
N ALA A 499 19.11 -17.73 0.87
CA ALA A 499 20.32 -17.53 1.68
C ALA A 499 20.49 -16.03 1.98
N SER A 500 20.87 -15.68 3.21
CA SER A 500 21.20 -14.30 3.57
C SER A 500 22.71 -14.00 3.51
N ALA A 501 23.55 -15.02 3.68
CA ALA A 501 24.99 -14.98 3.43
C ALA A 501 25.53 -16.40 3.23
N VAL A 502 26.70 -16.54 2.61
CA VAL A 502 27.39 -17.82 2.41
C VAL A 502 28.83 -17.72 2.90
N LEU A 503 29.29 -18.70 3.68
CA LEU A 503 30.68 -18.86 4.12
C LEU A 503 31.23 -20.11 3.44
N ILE A 504 32.40 -20.00 2.81
CA ILE A 504 33.03 -21.11 2.07
C ILE A 504 34.47 -21.29 2.56
N SER A 505 34.83 -22.51 2.94
CA SER A 505 36.22 -22.88 3.31
C SER A 505 37.13 -22.94 2.07
N ILE A 506 38.39 -22.54 2.23
CA ILE A 506 39.48 -22.74 1.26
C ILE A 506 40.74 -23.26 1.99
N ASP A 507 41.22 -24.46 1.63
CA ASP A 507 42.16 -25.23 2.45
C ASP A 507 43.51 -25.55 1.75
N GLY A 508 43.80 -24.90 0.63
CA GLY A 508 45.08 -24.99 -0.10
C GLY A 508 45.18 -26.15 -1.10
N SER A 509 44.24 -27.09 -1.11
CA SER A 509 44.10 -28.12 -2.17
C SER A 509 43.69 -27.53 -3.52
N GLU A 510 43.15 -26.30 -3.52
CA GLU A 510 42.57 -25.67 -4.70
C GLU A 510 43.60 -25.30 -5.77
N GLU A 511 44.89 -25.28 -5.41
CA GLU A 511 46.02 -25.06 -6.31
C GLU A 511 46.38 -26.28 -7.17
N VAL A 512 46.06 -27.49 -6.72
CA VAL A 512 46.54 -28.74 -7.35
C VAL A 512 45.51 -29.33 -8.31
N ASP A 513 44.20 -29.16 -8.05
CA ASP A 513 43.12 -29.88 -8.75
C ASP A 513 42.12 -28.99 -9.51
N GLY A 514 42.43 -27.70 -9.72
CA GLY A 514 41.56 -26.78 -10.47
C GLY A 514 40.29 -26.36 -9.73
N GLU A 515 40.23 -26.54 -8.41
CA GLU A 515 39.05 -26.24 -7.60
C GLU A 515 38.69 -24.75 -7.58
N PHE A 516 39.66 -23.82 -7.70
CA PHE A 516 39.33 -22.39 -7.89
C PHE A 516 38.48 -22.15 -9.14
N GLN A 517 38.66 -22.92 -10.21
CA GLN A 517 37.83 -22.84 -11.41
C GLN A 517 36.43 -23.38 -11.14
N ARG A 518 36.31 -24.49 -10.40
CA ARG A 518 35.02 -25.06 -9.97
C ARG A 518 34.26 -24.10 -9.06
N LEU A 519 34.92 -23.50 -8.07
CA LEU A 519 34.34 -22.50 -7.18
C LEU A 519 33.93 -21.24 -7.96
N THR A 520 34.76 -20.76 -8.90
CA THR A 520 34.40 -19.64 -9.78
C THR A 520 33.14 -19.94 -10.61
N ALA A 521 33.03 -21.16 -11.14
CA ALA A 521 31.87 -21.59 -11.91
C ALA A 521 30.61 -21.68 -11.04
N PHE A 522 30.73 -22.27 -9.84
CA PHE A 522 29.65 -22.33 -8.85
C PHE A 522 29.17 -20.92 -8.47
N LEU A 523 30.06 -20.03 -8.05
CA LEU A 523 29.71 -18.67 -7.65
C LEU A 523 29.12 -17.85 -8.80
N ARG A 524 29.59 -18.05 -10.04
CA ARG A 524 28.98 -17.43 -11.22
C ARG A 524 27.53 -17.89 -11.41
N GLU A 525 27.26 -19.19 -11.31
CA GLU A 525 25.91 -19.75 -11.40
C GLU A 525 25.03 -19.20 -10.27
N GLN A 526 25.56 -19.13 -9.05
CA GLN A 526 24.84 -18.61 -7.89
C GLN A 526 24.55 -17.11 -8.01
N SER A 527 25.51 -16.31 -8.49
CA SER A 527 25.36 -14.87 -8.66
C SER A 527 24.33 -14.50 -9.73
N ALA A 528 24.15 -15.36 -10.75
CA ALA A 528 23.19 -15.12 -11.81
C ALA A 528 21.74 -15.09 -11.28
N ARG A 529 21.42 -15.88 -10.24
CA ARG A 529 20.09 -15.88 -9.60
C ARG A 529 20.01 -15.00 -8.36
N ARG A 530 21.15 -14.74 -7.71
CA ARG A 530 21.24 -14.06 -6.42
C ARG A 530 22.29 -12.96 -6.52
N ALA A 531 21.94 -11.91 -7.26
CA ALA A 531 22.79 -10.74 -7.38
C ALA A 531 23.10 -10.19 -5.98
N ASN A 532 24.36 -9.86 -5.74
CA ASN A 532 24.84 -9.25 -4.49
C ASN A 532 24.70 -10.11 -3.21
N LEU A 533 24.48 -11.42 -3.32
CA LEU A 533 24.53 -12.32 -2.15
C LEU A 533 25.91 -12.22 -1.46
N PRO A 534 25.99 -11.92 -0.15
CA PRO A 534 27.26 -11.83 0.54
C PRO A 534 27.94 -13.20 0.65
N VAL A 535 29.08 -13.36 -0.04
CA VAL A 535 29.92 -14.57 0.03
C VAL A 535 31.21 -14.24 0.76
N PHE A 536 31.48 -14.97 1.84
CA PHE A 536 32.72 -14.87 2.60
C PHE A 536 33.58 -16.10 2.34
N LEU A 537 34.87 -15.90 2.06
CA LEU A 537 35.84 -16.99 2.04
C LEU A 537 36.61 -17.01 3.35
N TYR A 538 36.93 -18.20 3.85
CA TYR A 538 37.80 -18.38 5.01
C TYR A 538 38.75 -19.54 4.81
N GLY A 539 39.94 -19.45 5.39
CA GLY A 539 40.98 -20.45 5.19
C GLY A 539 42.33 -19.98 5.70
N GLU A 540 43.39 -20.72 5.36
CA GLU A 540 44.76 -20.32 5.68
C GLU A 540 45.17 -19.06 4.90
N ARG A 541 45.91 -18.16 5.57
CA ARG A 541 46.36 -16.88 5.01
C ARG A 541 47.07 -17.02 3.67
N ARG A 542 47.92 -18.06 3.53
CA ARG A 542 48.68 -18.33 2.30
C ARG A 542 47.77 -18.69 1.11
N THR A 543 46.65 -19.35 1.36
CA THR A 543 45.65 -19.72 0.34
C THR A 543 44.84 -18.49 -0.08
N ILE A 544 44.47 -17.63 0.86
CA ILE A 544 43.77 -16.36 0.60
C ILE A 544 44.60 -15.42 -0.29
N GLU A 545 45.91 -15.32 -0.05
CA GLU A 545 46.82 -14.46 -0.83
C GLU A 545 46.92 -14.85 -2.32
N LYS A 546 46.51 -16.06 -2.67
CA LYS A 546 46.58 -16.60 -4.05
C LYS A 546 45.24 -16.65 -4.76
N VAL A 547 44.17 -16.13 -4.15
CA VAL A 547 42.84 -16.11 -4.74
C VAL A 547 42.85 -15.34 -6.08
N PRO A 548 42.38 -15.94 -7.19
CA PRO A 548 42.37 -15.28 -8.48
C PRO A 548 41.50 -14.01 -8.50
N SER A 549 41.96 -12.96 -9.17
CA SER A 549 41.21 -11.70 -9.30
C SER A 549 39.81 -11.88 -9.91
N LYS A 550 39.64 -12.87 -10.78
CA LYS A 550 38.33 -13.24 -11.37
C LYS A 550 37.32 -13.77 -10.35
N LEU A 551 37.77 -14.30 -9.21
CA LEU A 551 36.93 -14.79 -8.13
C LEU A 551 36.52 -13.65 -7.19
N LEU A 552 37.41 -12.67 -6.97
CA LEU A 552 37.18 -11.53 -6.07
C LEU A 552 35.89 -10.75 -6.38
N LYS A 553 35.46 -10.68 -7.64
CA LYS A 553 34.20 -10.01 -8.00
C LYS A 553 32.93 -10.68 -7.46
N TYR A 554 33.01 -11.92 -6.99
CA TYR A 554 31.89 -12.66 -6.40
C TYR A 554 31.99 -12.75 -4.88
N ILE A 555 33.06 -12.22 -4.28
CA ILE A 555 33.35 -12.33 -2.86
C ILE A 555 33.06 -10.99 -2.18
N HIS A 556 32.32 -11.02 -1.08
CA HIS A 556 32.07 -9.87 -0.24
C HIS A 556 33.25 -9.57 0.70
N GLY A 557 33.89 -10.61 1.25
CA GLY A 557 35.05 -10.45 2.12
C GLY A 557 35.74 -11.75 2.50
N PHE A 558 36.84 -11.62 3.23
CA PHE A 558 37.60 -12.73 3.80
C PHE A 558 37.42 -12.77 5.32
N ILE A 559 37.32 -13.97 5.87
CA ILE A 559 37.26 -14.22 7.32
C ILE A 559 38.53 -14.96 7.73
N PHE A 560 39.26 -14.41 8.71
CA PHE A 560 40.47 -15.01 9.26
C PHE A 560 40.15 -15.74 10.57
N LEU A 561 39.58 -16.95 10.46
CA LEU A 561 39.12 -17.75 11.60
C LEU A 561 40.18 -18.00 12.68
N PHE A 562 41.46 -18.06 12.30
CA PHE A 562 42.58 -18.34 13.21
C PHE A 562 43.15 -17.09 13.91
N GLU A 563 42.84 -15.89 13.40
CA GLU A 563 43.43 -14.63 13.88
C GLU A 563 42.40 -13.72 14.58
N ASP A 564 41.10 -13.94 14.33
CA ASP A 564 40.03 -13.07 14.80
C ASP A 564 39.07 -13.76 15.77
N THR A 565 38.28 -12.96 16.48
CA THR A 565 37.31 -13.42 17.47
C THR A 565 35.98 -13.80 16.81
N LYS A 566 35.39 -14.92 17.25
CA LYS A 566 34.07 -15.38 16.77
C LYS A 566 32.96 -14.32 16.89
N SER A 567 32.97 -13.50 17.95
CA SER A 567 31.96 -12.46 18.16
C SER A 567 32.16 -11.25 17.23
N PHE A 568 33.36 -10.98 16.74
CA PHE A 568 33.57 -9.97 15.71
C PHE A 568 33.11 -10.48 14.33
N ILE A 569 33.56 -11.67 13.94
CA ILE A 569 33.21 -12.31 12.66
C ILE A 569 31.68 -12.47 12.55
N SER A 570 31.02 -13.00 13.58
CA SER A 570 29.55 -13.19 13.56
C SER A 570 28.80 -11.88 13.32
N ARG A 571 29.22 -10.77 13.95
CA ARG A 571 28.61 -9.44 13.74
C ARG A 571 28.83 -8.93 12.32
N GLN A 572 30.00 -9.18 11.72
CA GLN A 572 30.27 -8.81 10.34
C GLN A 572 29.37 -9.58 9.36
N VAL A 573 29.25 -10.90 9.54
CA VAL A 573 28.37 -11.75 8.71
C VAL A 573 26.91 -11.33 8.86
N MET A 574 26.43 -11.13 10.10
CA MET A 574 25.05 -10.70 10.36
C MET A 574 24.75 -9.33 9.74
N ARG A 575 25.69 -8.39 9.81
CA ARG A 575 25.53 -7.07 9.18
C ARG A 575 25.40 -7.18 7.66
N ALA A 576 26.28 -7.95 7.01
CA ALA A 576 26.21 -8.14 5.56
C ALA A 576 24.91 -8.85 5.14
N ALA A 577 24.46 -9.84 5.92
CA ALA A 577 23.20 -10.52 5.73
C ALA A 577 21.99 -9.57 5.87
N GLU A 578 22.00 -8.68 6.87
CA GLU A 578 20.96 -7.68 7.08
C GLU A 578 20.92 -6.65 5.93
N ASP A 579 22.09 -6.13 5.53
CA ASP A 579 22.23 -5.18 4.42
C ASP A 579 21.73 -5.80 3.10
N TYR A 580 21.98 -7.10 2.87
CA TYR A 580 21.44 -7.84 1.73
C TYR A 580 19.91 -7.95 1.79
N MET A 581 19.34 -8.41 2.91
CA MET A 581 17.89 -8.56 3.07
C MET A 581 17.14 -7.23 2.93
N GLN A 582 17.75 -6.13 3.39
CA GLN A 582 17.19 -4.80 3.19
C GLN A 582 17.15 -4.45 1.70
N ASN A 583 18.19 -4.74 0.91
CA ASN A 583 18.19 -4.39 -0.52
C ASN A 583 17.43 -5.39 -1.41
N LEU A 584 17.17 -6.60 -0.91
CA LEU A 584 16.44 -7.64 -1.63
C LEU A 584 14.96 -7.29 -1.86
N LEU A 585 14.30 -6.74 -0.84
CA LEU A 585 12.86 -6.47 -0.89
C LEU A 585 12.54 -5.21 -1.72
N PRO A 586 11.58 -5.29 -2.66
CA PRO A 586 11.18 -4.14 -3.46
C PRO A 586 10.33 -3.14 -2.64
N PRO A 587 10.15 -1.89 -3.13
CA PRO A 587 9.71 -0.76 -2.30
C PRO A 587 8.39 -0.97 -1.56
N PHE A 588 7.34 -1.42 -2.26
CA PHE A 588 6.02 -1.55 -1.67
C PHE A 588 5.92 -2.78 -0.78
N PHE A 589 6.44 -3.93 -1.21
CA PHE A 589 6.44 -5.14 -0.38
C PHE A 589 7.28 -4.97 0.90
N LYS A 590 8.42 -4.27 0.81
CA LYS A 590 9.20 -3.86 1.98
C LYS A 590 8.38 -3.01 2.94
N ALA A 591 7.68 -1.99 2.43
CA ALA A 591 6.85 -1.13 3.27
C ALA A 591 5.72 -1.90 3.95
N LEU A 592 5.09 -2.85 3.24
CA LEU A 592 4.05 -3.73 3.77
C LEU A 592 4.57 -4.65 4.89
N ILE A 593 5.76 -5.24 4.70
CA ILE A 593 6.46 -6.02 5.73
C ILE A 593 6.76 -5.15 6.96
N HIS A 594 7.27 -3.94 6.77
CA HIS A 594 7.55 -3.03 7.88
C HIS A 594 6.28 -2.67 8.67
N HIS A 595 5.16 -2.40 7.97
CA HIS A 595 3.90 -2.13 8.63
C HIS A 595 3.39 -3.35 9.42
N ALA A 596 3.43 -4.54 8.83
CA ALA A 596 3.03 -5.77 9.49
C ALA A 596 3.89 -6.06 10.76
N ALA A 597 5.18 -5.75 10.70
CA ALA A 597 6.13 -5.90 11.81
C ALA A 597 5.81 -4.99 13.00
N GLU A 598 5.26 -3.80 12.77
CA GLU A 598 4.93 -2.86 13.84
C GLU A 598 3.71 -3.31 14.68
N SER A 599 2.89 -4.25 14.19
CA SER A 599 1.75 -4.83 14.91
C SER A 599 0.78 -3.80 15.49
N ASN A 600 0.51 -2.74 14.73
CA ASN A 600 -0.38 -1.66 15.15
C ASN A 600 -1.84 -2.14 15.23
N TYR A 601 -2.57 -1.72 16.28
CA TYR A 601 -4.00 -1.97 16.38
C TYR A 601 -4.79 -1.09 15.39
N SER A 602 -5.55 -1.73 14.51
CA SER A 602 -6.33 -1.03 13.48
C SER A 602 -7.72 -0.64 13.99
N TRP A 603 -8.09 0.63 13.77
CA TRP A 603 -9.44 1.17 13.97
C TRP A 603 -10.08 1.63 12.64
N HIS A 604 -9.57 1.11 11.53
CA HIS A 604 -9.94 1.47 10.17
C HIS A 604 -10.37 0.22 9.38
N THR A 605 -10.83 0.43 8.14
CA THR A 605 -11.10 -0.67 7.20
C THR A 605 -9.80 -1.36 6.76
N PRO A 606 -9.83 -2.66 6.43
CA PRO A 606 -11.01 -3.54 6.38
C PRO A 606 -11.55 -3.97 7.76
N GLY A 607 -12.86 -4.23 7.85
CA GLY A 607 -13.55 -4.52 9.11
C GLY A 607 -13.14 -5.81 9.82
N HIS A 608 -12.36 -6.68 9.18
CA HIS A 608 -11.79 -7.85 9.85
C HIS A 608 -10.60 -7.52 10.77
N ALA A 609 -10.06 -6.29 10.68
CA ALA A 609 -8.98 -5.76 11.52
C ALA A 609 -7.78 -6.73 11.61
N GLY A 610 -7.13 -6.99 10.48
CA GLY A 610 -6.00 -7.92 10.43
C GLY A 610 -6.36 -9.40 10.63
N GLY A 611 -7.66 -9.74 10.59
CA GLY A 611 -8.16 -11.11 10.66
C GLY A 611 -8.82 -11.45 11.99
N VAL A 612 -8.76 -10.55 12.98
CA VAL A 612 -9.34 -10.70 14.31
C VAL A 612 -10.84 -11.02 14.25
N ALA A 613 -11.61 -10.40 13.36
CA ALA A 613 -13.05 -10.68 13.25
C ALA A 613 -13.33 -12.15 12.89
N PHE A 614 -12.52 -12.76 12.01
CA PHE A 614 -12.67 -14.16 11.63
C PHE A 614 -12.50 -15.10 12.83
N THR A 615 -11.62 -14.76 13.79
CA THR A 615 -11.42 -15.57 15.00
C THR A 615 -12.63 -15.61 15.94
N LYS A 616 -13.63 -14.75 15.73
CA LYS A 616 -14.85 -14.68 16.56
C LYS A 616 -15.93 -15.68 16.13
N SER A 617 -15.72 -16.44 15.06
CA SER A 617 -16.64 -17.46 14.54
C SER A 617 -15.90 -18.78 14.26
N PRO A 618 -16.47 -19.96 14.53
CA PRO A 618 -15.83 -21.24 14.21
C PRO A 618 -15.46 -21.39 12.72
N VAL A 619 -16.36 -21.02 11.81
CA VAL A 619 -16.05 -21.05 10.37
C VAL A 619 -15.00 -20.00 9.98
N GLY A 620 -15.04 -18.83 10.63
CA GLY A 620 -14.02 -17.80 10.45
C GLY A 620 -12.65 -18.24 10.98
N ARG A 621 -12.60 -19.02 12.07
CA ARG A 621 -11.35 -19.57 12.60
C ARG A 621 -10.71 -20.55 11.62
N ALA A 622 -11.51 -21.39 10.97
CA ALA A 622 -11.03 -22.26 9.89
C ALA A 622 -10.47 -21.45 8.72
N PHE A 623 -11.17 -20.38 8.29
CA PHE A 623 -10.69 -19.46 7.25
C PHE A 623 -9.36 -18.79 7.64
N HIS A 624 -9.26 -18.30 8.88
CA HIS A 624 -8.03 -17.69 9.40
C HIS A 624 -6.87 -18.69 9.47
N GLN A 625 -7.12 -19.94 9.84
CA GLN A 625 -6.08 -20.98 9.87
C GLN A 625 -5.63 -21.39 8.47
N PHE A 626 -6.55 -21.41 7.51
CA PHE A 626 -6.26 -21.75 6.11
C PHE A 626 -5.38 -20.68 5.44
N TYR A 627 -5.74 -19.41 5.53
CA TYR A 627 -4.97 -18.32 4.90
C TYR A 627 -3.77 -17.83 5.73
N GLY A 628 -3.82 -18.00 7.06
CA GLY A 628 -2.78 -17.52 7.96
C GLY A 628 -2.89 -16.02 8.27
N GLU A 629 -2.18 -15.60 9.31
CA GLU A 629 -2.28 -14.23 9.85
C GLU A 629 -1.67 -13.18 8.91
N ASN A 630 -0.54 -13.47 8.25
CA ASN A 630 0.15 -12.49 7.42
C ASN A 630 -0.69 -12.04 6.22
N THR A 631 -1.40 -12.95 5.55
CA THR A 631 -2.33 -12.61 4.47
C THR A 631 -3.40 -11.65 4.95
N LEU A 632 -4.01 -11.93 6.11
CA LEU A 632 -5.08 -11.12 6.67
C LEU A 632 -4.59 -9.79 7.25
N ARG A 633 -3.36 -9.70 7.76
CA ARG A 633 -2.74 -8.46 8.22
C ARG A 633 -2.25 -7.57 7.08
N SER A 634 -1.92 -8.16 5.94
CA SER A 634 -1.53 -7.43 4.74
C SER A 634 -2.71 -6.86 3.96
N ASP A 635 -3.94 -7.30 4.26
CA ASP A 635 -5.16 -6.73 3.72
C ASP A 635 -5.51 -5.43 4.47
N LEU A 636 -4.99 -4.32 3.91
CA LEU A 636 -5.04 -2.97 4.46
C LEU A 636 -5.76 -2.03 3.50
N SER A 637 -5.95 -0.79 3.94
CA SER A 637 -6.54 0.27 3.11
C SER A 637 -5.65 1.51 3.09
N ILE A 638 -6.04 2.49 2.28
CA ILE A 638 -5.44 3.83 2.22
C ILE A 638 -5.42 4.55 3.59
N SER A 639 -6.14 4.04 4.58
CA SER A 639 -6.08 4.52 5.98
C SER A 639 -4.69 4.35 6.61
N VAL A 640 -3.78 3.60 5.97
CA VAL A 640 -2.38 3.44 6.34
C VAL A 640 -1.52 4.37 5.47
N PRO A 641 -1.29 5.64 5.90
CA PRO A 641 -0.71 6.67 5.05
C PRO A 641 0.73 6.38 4.63
N GLU A 642 1.49 5.62 5.41
CA GLU A 642 2.88 5.27 5.11
C GLU A 642 3.05 4.35 3.90
N LEU A 643 1.98 3.67 3.46
CA LEU A 643 1.98 2.81 2.27
C LEU A 643 1.64 3.56 0.98
N GLY A 644 1.24 4.83 1.07
CA GLY A 644 0.80 5.62 -0.07
C GLY A 644 -0.58 5.20 -0.61
N SER A 645 -0.87 5.61 -1.84
CA SER A 645 -2.14 5.37 -2.52
C SER A 645 -1.91 4.88 -3.95
N LEU A 646 -2.61 3.82 -4.34
CA LEU A 646 -2.56 3.28 -5.71
C LEU A 646 -3.21 4.24 -6.71
N LEU A 647 -4.35 4.82 -6.36
CA LEU A 647 -5.10 5.70 -7.27
C LEU A 647 -4.42 7.06 -7.45
N ASP A 648 -3.68 7.52 -6.43
CA ASP A 648 -2.94 8.78 -6.50
C ASP A 648 -1.50 8.61 -6.98
N HIS A 649 -1.03 7.36 -7.16
CA HIS A 649 0.35 7.03 -7.50
C HIS A 649 1.37 7.71 -6.57
N THR A 650 1.26 7.46 -5.26
CA THR A 650 2.12 8.10 -4.24
C THR A 650 2.84 7.10 -3.34
N GLY A 651 3.91 7.56 -2.68
CA GLY A 651 4.62 6.80 -1.67
C GLY A 651 5.33 5.54 -2.22
N PRO A 652 5.41 4.45 -1.45
CA PRO A 652 6.03 3.19 -1.88
C PRO A 652 5.42 2.59 -3.15
N ILE A 653 4.13 2.81 -3.43
CA ILE A 653 3.48 2.31 -4.65
C ILE A 653 4.08 2.97 -5.89
N LYS A 654 4.23 4.31 -5.89
CA LYS A 654 4.88 5.02 -7.01
C LYS A 654 6.30 4.54 -7.25
N GLN A 655 7.05 4.31 -6.17
CA GLN A 655 8.42 3.81 -6.25
C GLN A 655 8.47 2.42 -6.90
N ALA A 656 7.51 1.55 -6.55
CA ALA A 656 7.36 0.23 -7.16
C ALA A 656 6.98 0.30 -8.66
N GLU A 657 6.06 1.20 -9.02
CA GLU A 657 5.69 1.46 -10.42
C GLU A 657 6.89 1.98 -11.24
N ASP A 658 7.68 2.88 -10.68
CA ASP A 658 8.89 3.42 -11.32
C ASP A 658 10.00 2.36 -11.47
N GLU A 659 10.14 1.48 -10.48
CA GLU A 659 11.06 0.35 -10.56
C GLU A 659 10.61 -0.67 -11.62
N ALA A 660 9.31 -0.96 -11.69
CA ALA A 660 8.75 -1.77 -12.77
C ALA A 660 8.92 -1.12 -14.15
N ALA A 661 8.70 0.17 -14.30
CA ALA A 661 8.94 0.88 -15.56
C ALA A 661 10.40 0.69 -16.02
N ARG A 662 11.37 0.90 -15.13
CA ARG A 662 12.80 0.65 -15.43
C ARG A 662 13.08 -0.81 -15.79
N ASN A 663 12.53 -1.76 -15.05
CA ASN A 663 12.77 -3.18 -15.26
C ASN A 663 12.21 -3.67 -16.60
N PHE A 664 11.04 -3.18 -17.01
CA PHE A 664 10.39 -3.56 -18.28
C PHE A 664 10.80 -2.67 -19.48
N GLY A 665 11.54 -1.58 -19.25
CA GLY A 665 11.99 -0.67 -20.31
C GLY A 665 10.95 0.37 -20.74
N ALA A 666 9.93 0.59 -19.92
CA ALA A 666 8.83 1.51 -20.13
C ALA A 666 9.14 2.91 -19.57
N ASP A 667 8.48 3.92 -20.11
CA ASP A 667 8.52 5.30 -19.58
C ASP A 667 7.52 5.47 -18.42
N HIS A 668 6.38 4.78 -18.49
CA HIS A 668 5.40 4.68 -17.40
C HIS A 668 4.97 3.24 -17.17
N THR A 669 4.66 2.88 -15.93
CA THR A 669 4.02 1.61 -15.58
C THR A 669 2.94 1.84 -14.53
N PHE A 670 1.78 1.19 -14.72
CA PHE A 670 0.64 1.28 -13.80
C PHE A 670 0.28 -0.11 -13.30
N PHE A 671 0.11 -0.28 -11.99
CA PHE A 671 -0.30 -1.56 -11.41
C PHE A 671 -1.83 -1.71 -11.41
N VAL A 672 -2.33 -2.75 -12.06
CA VAL A 672 -3.76 -3.04 -12.19
C VAL A 672 -4.12 -4.26 -11.34
N THR A 673 -5.15 -4.13 -10.51
CA THR A 673 -5.57 -5.16 -9.53
C THR A 673 -6.80 -5.96 -9.98
N ASN A 674 -7.23 -5.82 -11.24
CA ASN A 674 -8.38 -6.53 -11.81
C ASN A 674 -8.09 -7.16 -13.19
N GLY A 675 -6.85 -7.62 -13.36
CA GLY A 675 -6.33 -8.33 -14.52
C GLY A 675 -6.20 -7.49 -15.79
N THR A 676 -5.58 -8.07 -16.82
CA THR A 676 -5.39 -7.41 -18.12
C THR A 676 -6.71 -7.12 -18.82
N SER A 677 -7.76 -7.86 -18.47
CA SER A 677 -9.12 -7.51 -18.91
C SER A 677 -9.50 -6.08 -18.55
N THR A 678 -9.06 -5.58 -17.39
CA THR A 678 -9.30 -4.22 -16.94
C THR A 678 -8.23 -3.27 -17.47
N ALA A 679 -6.97 -3.70 -17.52
CA ALA A 679 -5.88 -2.93 -18.13
C ALA A 679 -6.21 -2.48 -19.57
N ASN A 680 -6.74 -3.40 -20.39
CA ASN A 680 -7.20 -3.11 -21.74
C ASN A 680 -8.33 -2.07 -21.77
N LYS A 681 -9.25 -2.08 -20.79
CA LYS A 681 -10.31 -1.07 -20.70
C LYS A 681 -9.76 0.30 -20.32
N ILE A 682 -8.82 0.34 -19.37
CA ILE A 682 -8.14 1.58 -18.95
C ILE A 682 -7.41 2.22 -20.14
N VAL A 683 -6.61 1.44 -20.87
CA VAL A 683 -5.91 1.94 -22.06
C VAL A 683 -6.90 2.55 -23.05
N TRP A 684 -8.00 1.84 -23.34
CA TRP A 684 -8.98 2.27 -24.33
C TRP A 684 -9.81 3.48 -23.86
N HIS A 685 -10.32 3.51 -22.63
CA HIS A 685 -11.03 4.68 -22.10
C HIS A 685 -10.13 5.91 -21.96
N GLY A 686 -8.83 5.71 -21.71
CA GLY A 686 -7.85 6.80 -21.64
C GLY A 686 -7.47 7.38 -23.01
N THR A 687 -7.75 6.67 -24.10
CA THR A 687 -7.19 7.02 -25.43
C THR A 687 -8.21 7.14 -26.57
N VAL A 688 -9.41 6.55 -26.43
CA VAL A 688 -10.43 6.42 -27.48
C VAL A 688 -11.73 7.09 -27.08
N ALA A 689 -12.25 7.95 -27.94
CA ALA A 689 -13.55 8.61 -27.79
C ALA A 689 -14.65 7.91 -28.62
N ARG A 690 -15.90 8.22 -28.31
CA ARG A 690 -17.06 7.69 -29.04
C ARG A 690 -17.05 8.14 -30.50
N GLY A 691 -17.23 7.21 -31.41
CA GLY A 691 -17.21 7.45 -32.86
C GLY A 691 -15.82 7.47 -33.48
N ASP A 692 -14.73 7.35 -32.70
CA ASP A 692 -13.40 7.21 -33.26
C ASP A 692 -13.27 5.91 -34.05
N VAL A 693 -12.57 5.97 -35.19
CA VAL A 693 -12.21 4.79 -35.98
C VAL A 693 -10.96 4.16 -35.36
N VAL A 694 -11.02 2.84 -35.14
CA VAL A 694 -9.97 2.07 -34.46
C VAL A 694 -9.66 0.78 -35.21
N PHE A 695 -8.42 0.32 -35.12
CA PHE A 695 -8.00 -0.97 -35.68
C PHE A 695 -7.85 -2.02 -34.60
N VAL A 696 -8.43 -3.20 -34.82
CA VAL A 696 -8.49 -4.27 -33.83
C VAL A 696 -8.10 -5.59 -34.46
N ASP A 697 -7.15 -6.30 -33.86
CA ASP A 697 -6.92 -7.70 -34.20
C ASP A 697 -8.22 -8.52 -34.08
N ARG A 698 -8.63 -9.23 -35.13
CA ARG A 698 -9.80 -10.13 -35.03
C ARG A 698 -9.56 -11.23 -34.01
N ASN A 699 -8.31 -11.63 -33.80
CA ASN A 699 -7.86 -12.43 -32.67
C ASN A 699 -7.70 -11.57 -31.41
N CYS A 700 -8.77 -10.91 -30.99
CA CYS A 700 -8.78 -10.11 -29.78
C CYS A 700 -9.41 -10.86 -28.61
N HIS A 701 -8.88 -10.60 -27.41
CA HIS A 701 -9.50 -11.06 -26.17
C HIS A 701 -10.86 -10.37 -25.95
N LYS A 702 -11.79 -11.07 -25.27
CA LYS A 702 -13.16 -10.58 -24.98
C LYS A 702 -13.18 -9.18 -24.33
N SER A 703 -12.13 -8.83 -23.58
CA SER A 703 -12.00 -7.49 -22.98
C SER A 703 -11.92 -6.36 -23.99
N LEU A 704 -11.36 -6.58 -25.18
CA LEU A 704 -11.28 -5.56 -26.23
C LEU A 704 -12.66 -5.33 -26.87
N LEU A 705 -13.48 -6.37 -27.03
CA LEU A 705 -14.90 -6.20 -27.35
C LEU A 705 -15.60 -5.35 -26.29
N HIS A 706 -15.37 -5.63 -25.00
CA HIS A 706 -15.95 -4.81 -23.94
C HIS A 706 -15.46 -3.35 -24.02
N SER A 707 -14.18 -3.11 -24.34
CA SER A 707 -13.67 -1.75 -24.60
C SER A 707 -14.42 -1.09 -25.76
N LEU A 708 -14.63 -1.78 -26.88
CA LEU A 708 -15.40 -1.26 -28.03
C LEU A 708 -16.83 -0.89 -27.64
N ILE A 709 -17.49 -1.74 -26.85
CA ILE A 709 -18.85 -1.47 -26.35
C ILE A 709 -18.87 -0.22 -25.46
N MET A 710 -17.92 -0.10 -24.54
CA MET A 710 -17.92 0.98 -23.54
C MET A 710 -17.48 2.33 -24.11
N THR A 711 -16.54 2.34 -25.06
CA THR A 711 -16.10 3.58 -25.72
C THR A 711 -17.04 3.99 -26.85
N GLY A 712 -17.74 3.05 -27.48
CA GLY A 712 -18.54 3.31 -28.67
C GLY A 712 -17.70 3.64 -29.90
N ALA A 713 -16.50 3.06 -29.98
CA ALA A 713 -15.61 3.17 -31.13
C ALA A 713 -16.15 2.39 -32.35
N VAL A 714 -15.67 2.74 -33.54
CA VAL A 714 -16.02 2.10 -34.80
C VAL A 714 -14.86 1.19 -35.24
N PRO A 715 -14.96 -0.14 -35.04
CA PRO A 715 -13.85 -1.05 -35.30
C PRO A 715 -13.67 -1.38 -36.78
N VAL A 716 -12.41 -1.42 -37.20
CA VAL A 716 -11.93 -2.05 -38.43
C VAL A 716 -10.99 -3.18 -38.01
N TYR A 717 -11.17 -4.38 -38.57
CA TYR A 717 -10.44 -5.56 -38.09
C TYR A 717 -9.17 -5.86 -38.90
N PHE A 718 -8.08 -6.23 -38.23
CA PHE A 718 -6.99 -6.98 -38.85
C PHE A 718 -7.36 -8.45 -38.97
N THR A 719 -6.96 -9.07 -40.07
CA THR A 719 -7.35 -10.44 -40.43
C THR A 719 -6.12 -11.34 -40.33
N PRO A 720 -5.96 -12.09 -39.23
CA PRO A 720 -4.85 -13.03 -39.11
C PRO A 720 -5.02 -14.22 -40.06
N SER A 721 -3.90 -14.79 -40.50
CA SER A 721 -3.88 -16.03 -41.28
C SER A 721 -4.24 -17.24 -40.40
N ARG A 722 -4.41 -18.42 -41.02
CA ARG A 722 -4.76 -19.66 -40.30
C ARG A 722 -4.28 -20.90 -41.03
N ASN A 723 -3.79 -21.89 -40.27
CA ASN A 723 -3.37 -23.17 -40.84
C ASN A 723 -4.46 -24.24 -40.73
N ALA A 724 -4.21 -25.41 -41.35
CA ALA A 724 -5.12 -26.54 -41.37
C ALA A 724 -5.55 -27.04 -39.98
N HIS A 725 -4.65 -27.00 -38.98
CA HIS A 725 -4.94 -27.41 -37.60
C HIS A 725 -5.81 -26.40 -36.83
N GLY A 726 -6.18 -25.29 -37.47
CA GLY A 726 -6.96 -24.23 -36.86
C GLY A 726 -6.15 -23.35 -35.91
N ILE A 727 -4.82 -23.43 -35.96
CA ILE A 727 -3.91 -22.52 -35.25
C ILE A 727 -3.94 -21.17 -35.95
N ILE A 728 -4.04 -20.11 -35.15
CA ILE A 728 -4.07 -18.74 -35.68
C ILE A 728 -2.66 -18.33 -36.03
N GLY A 729 -2.48 -17.94 -37.29
CA GLY A 729 -1.25 -17.42 -37.83
C GLY A 729 -1.10 -15.93 -37.61
N PRO A 730 -0.02 -15.35 -38.15
CA PRO A 730 0.20 -13.93 -38.03
C PRO A 730 -0.75 -13.12 -38.91
N ILE A 731 -1.04 -11.89 -38.49
CA ILE A 731 -1.49 -10.81 -39.37
C ILE A 731 -0.36 -10.52 -40.35
N SER A 732 -0.66 -10.42 -41.65
CA SER A 732 0.37 -10.14 -42.66
C SER A 732 0.84 -8.69 -42.57
N LEU A 733 2.14 -8.45 -42.78
CA LEU A 733 2.77 -7.16 -42.52
C LEU A 733 2.19 -6.03 -43.40
N ASP A 734 1.77 -6.35 -44.62
CA ASP A 734 1.16 -5.42 -45.57
C ASP A 734 -0.14 -4.78 -45.07
N GLN A 735 -0.85 -5.43 -44.13
CA GLN A 735 -2.08 -4.88 -43.53
C GLN A 735 -1.82 -3.66 -42.66
N PHE A 736 -0.58 -3.43 -42.25
CA PHE A 736 -0.20 -2.34 -41.37
C PHE A 736 0.20 -1.06 -42.11
N THR A 737 0.36 -1.12 -43.44
CA THR A 737 0.68 0.05 -44.27
C THR A 737 -0.41 1.12 -44.20
N PRO A 738 -0.06 2.42 -44.20
CA PRO A 738 -1.04 3.50 -44.23
C PRO A 738 -2.06 3.36 -45.37
N GLU A 739 -1.63 2.91 -46.54
CA GLU A 739 -2.47 2.65 -47.71
C GLU A 739 -3.49 1.54 -47.44
N ALA A 740 -3.08 0.41 -46.87
CA ALA A 740 -3.99 -0.68 -46.52
C ALA A 740 -5.00 -0.27 -45.44
N LEU A 741 -4.57 0.51 -44.44
CA LEU A 741 -5.47 1.05 -43.42
C LEU A 741 -6.56 1.93 -44.08
N GLN A 742 -6.18 2.85 -44.97
CA GLN A 742 -7.15 3.70 -45.67
C GLN A 742 -8.12 2.90 -46.56
N GLN A 743 -7.61 1.90 -47.28
CA GLN A 743 -8.46 1.01 -48.09
C GLN A 743 -9.49 0.26 -47.24
N ARG A 744 -9.09 -0.24 -46.07
CA ARG A 744 -10.00 -0.95 -45.16
C ARG A 744 -11.04 -0.04 -44.52
N ILE A 745 -10.67 1.22 -44.20
CA ILE A 745 -11.63 2.22 -43.74
C ILE A 745 -12.67 2.50 -44.83
N ALA A 746 -12.23 2.69 -46.08
CA ALA A 746 -13.12 2.96 -47.20
C ALA A 746 -14.05 1.77 -47.51
N ALA A 747 -13.56 0.53 -47.35
CA ALA A 747 -14.34 -0.69 -47.56
C ALA A 747 -15.32 -1.01 -46.41
N ASN A 748 -15.10 -0.49 -45.20
CA ASN A 748 -15.94 -0.77 -44.05
C ASN A 748 -17.17 0.19 -44.03
N PRO A 749 -18.41 -0.33 -44.01
CA PRO A 749 -19.62 0.48 -44.15
C PRO A 749 -19.88 1.44 -42.98
N LEU A 750 -19.35 1.15 -41.79
CA LEU A 750 -19.46 2.03 -40.62
C LEU A 750 -18.28 3.00 -40.55
N ALA A 751 -17.06 2.51 -40.77
CA ALA A 751 -15.86 3.34 -40.67
C ALA A 751 -15.79 4.39 -41.78
N SER A 752 -16.20 4.08 -43.01
CA SER A 752 -16.25 5.04 -44.12
C SER A 752 -17.17 6.25 -43.83
N GLN A 753 -18.20 6.08 -43.00
CA GLN A 753 -19.11 7.15 -42.60
C GLN A 753 -18.60 7.93 -41.38
N ALA A 754 -17.98 7.22 -40.42
CA ALA A 754 -17.46 7.82 -39.19
C ALA A 754 -16.14 8.58 -39.41
N TYR A 755 -15.33 8.12 -40.37
CA TYR A 755 -14.01 8.66 -40.65
C TYR A 755 -14.08 10.05 -41.27
N ARG A 756 -13.28 10.98 -40.74
CA ARG A 756 -13.13 12.34 -41.30
C ARG A 756 -11.85 12.40 -42.13
N ALA A 757 -11.94 12.86 -43.38
CA ALA A 757 -10.77 13.01 -44.24
C ALA A 757 -9.69 13.88 -43.55
N GLY A 758 -8.45 13.38 -43.53
CA GLY A 758 -7.31 14.02 -42.87
C GLY A 758 -7.20 13.79 -41.35
N SER A 759 -8.13 13.06 -40.73
CA SER A 759 -7.98 12.57 -39.35
C SER A 759 -7.19 11.25 -39.30
N LYS A 760 -6.65 10.88 -38.14
CA LYS A 760 -5.96 9.60 -37.92
C LYS A 760 -6.89 8.62 -37.19
N PRO A 761 -6.89 7.32 -37.53
CA PRO A 761 -7.43 6.30 -36.65
C PRO A 761 -6.76 6.38 -35.28
N ARG A 762 -7.55 6.20 -34.21
CA ARG A 762 -7.09 6.60 -32.89
C ARG A 762 -6.11 5.62 -32.26
N ILE A 763 -6.40 4.33 -32.36
CA ILE A 763 -5.58 3.25 -31.82
C ILE A 763 -5.61 2.04 -32.74
N ALA A 764 -4.49 1.32 -32.84
CA ALA A 764 -4.43 -0.02 -33.39
C ALA A 764 -3.96 -1.02 -32.33
N VAL A 765 -4.68 -2.13 -32.16
CA VAL A 765 -4.32 -3.21 -31.22
C VAL A 765 -3.95 -4.50 -31.92
N VAL A 766 -2.86 -5.13 -31.47
CA VAL A 766 -2.37 -6.45 -31.90
C VAL A 766 -2.15 -7.34 -30.69
N THR A 767 -2.61 -8.59 -30.73
CA THR A 767 -2.33 -9.57 -29.67
C THR A 767 -0.94 -10.17 -29.87
N ASN A 768 0.01 -9.91 -28.97
CA ASN A 768 1.40 -10.37 -29.12
C ASN A 768 1.99 -10.97 -27.82
N SER A 769 2.41 -12.23 -27.75
CA SER A 769 2.25 -13.26 -28.78
C SER A 769 0.81 -13.72 -28.94
N THR A 770 0.55 -14.44 -30.03
CA THR A 770 -0.67 -15.24 -30.14
C THR A 770 -0.72 -16.30 -29.02
N TYR A 771 -1.90 -16.90 -28.81
CA TYR A 771 -2.08 -17.93 -27.77
C TYR A 771 -1.08 -19.10 -27.93
N ASP A 772 -0.88 -19.55 -29.18
CA ASP A 772 -0.01 -20.69 -29.51
C ASP A 772 1.48 -20.31 -29.58
N GLY A 773 1.84 -19.06 -29.27
CA GLY A 773 3.23 -18.61 -29.15
C GLY A 773 3.86 -18.03 -30.39
N LEU A 774 3.07 -17.50 -31.33
CA LEU A 774 3.64 -16.73 -32.44
C LEU A 774 3.91 -15.30 -31.97
N CYS A 775 5.19 -14.94 -31.90
CA CYS A 775 5.67 -13.63 -31.46
C CYS A 775 5.96 -12.78 -32.68
N TYR A 776 5.30 -11.63 -32.80
CA TYR A 776 5.53 -10.67 -33.87
C TYR A 776 6.75 -9.82 -33.59
N ASN A 777 7.47 -9.42 -34.63
CA ASN A 777 8.43 -8.32 -34.58
C ASN A 777 7.65 -7.00 -34.41
N ALA A 778 7.51 -6.58 -33.15
CA ALA A 778 6.73 -5.41 -32.76
C ALA A 778 7.32 -4.11 -33.30
N GLU A 779 8.65 -4.05 -33.46
CA GLU A 779 9.34 -2.90 -34.05
C GLU A 779 8.99 -2.75 -35.53
N LYS A 780 9.02 -3.85 -36.30
CA LYS A 780 8.58 -3.82 -37.71
C LYS A 780 7.12 -3.38 -37.86
N ILE A 781 6.23 -3.81 -36.96
CA ILE A 781 4.82 -3.35 -36.96
C ILE A 781 4.76 -1.85 -36.69
N ALA A 782 5.52 -1.35 -35.72
CA ALA A 782 5.55 0.07 -35.40
C ALA A 782 6.10 0.91 -36.58
N ASP A 783 7.14 0.43 -37.26
CA ASP A 783 7.74 1.07 -38.43
C ASP A 783 6.78 1.08 -39.62
N GLU A 784 6.12 -0.03 -39.92
CA GLU A 784 5.20 -0.16 -41.06
C GLU A 784 3.96 0.71 -40.91
N ILE A 785 3.42 0.81 -39.68
CA ILE A 785 2.30 1.72 -39.37
C ILE A 785 2.76 3.19 -39.44
N GLY A 786 3.99 3.47 -38.99
CA GLY A 786 4.55 4.81 -38.90
C GLY A 786 3.62 5.77 -38.17
N SER A 787 3.36 6.93 -38.78
CA SER A 787 2.51 7.98 -38.20
C SER A 787 1.01 7.79 -38.42
N ALA A 788 0.55 6.66 -38.97
CA ALA A 788 -0.85 6.49 -39.37
C ALA A 788 -1.84 6.46 -38.19
N VAL A 789 -1.39 6.09 -36.99
CA VAL A 789 -2.23 6.07 -35.77
C VAL A 789 -1.60 6.87 -34.64
N ASP A 790 -2.40 7.30 -33.68
CA ASP A 790 -1.86 7.99 -32.49
C ASP A 790 -1.30 7.02 -31.45
N PHE A 791 -1.89 5.83 -31.34
CA PHE A 791 -1.52 4.83 -30.34
C PHE A 791 -1.42 3.44 -30.95
N LEU A 792 -0.42 2.70 -30.50
CA LEU A 792 -0.29 1.26 -30.73
C LEU A 792 -0.44 0.53 -29.41
N HIS A 793 -1.23 -0.53 -29.40
CA HIS A 793 -1.44 -1.34 -28.22
C HIS A 793 -1.11 -2.80 -28.54
N PHE A 794 -0.06 -3.31 -27.91
CA PHE A 794 0.22 -4.74 -27.94
C PHE A 794 -0.40 -5.39 -26.70
N ASP A 795 -1.43 -6.21 -26.90
CA ASP A 795 -1.97 -7.03 -25.81
C ASP A 795 -1.00 -8.20 -25.58
N GLU A 796 -0.11 -8.01 -24.60
CA GLU A 796 0.98 -8.93 -24.28
C GLU A 796 0.67 -9.77 -23.03
N ALA A 797 -0.61 -10.06 -22.78
CA ALA A 797 -1.04 -10.81 -21.61
C ALA A 797 -0.31 -12.15 -21.43
N TRP A 798 0.05 -12.82 -22.53
CA TRP A 798 0.75 -14.11 -22.57
C TRP A 798 2.28 -14.00 -22.66
N TYR A 799 2.85 -12.80 -22.51
CA TYR A 799 4.20 -12.54 -23.00
C TYR A 799 5.03 -11.58 -22.13
N ALA A 800 4.65 -11.42 -20.87
CA ALA A 800 5.27 -10.49 -19.91
C ALA A 800 6.77 -10.75 -19.62
N TYR A 801 7.31 -11.93 -19.95
CA TYR A 801 8.72 -12.28 -19.72
C TYR A 801 9.66 -11.86 -20.86
N ALA A 802 9.14 -11.41 -22.00
CA ALA A 802 9.91 -11.22 -23.23
C ALA A 802 11.09 -10.24 -23.06
N ALA A 803 10.88 -9.14 -22.33
CA ALA A 803 11.87 -8.09 -22.11
C ALA A 803 13.13 -8.56 -21.34
N PHE A 804 13.12 -9.77 -20.78
CA PHE A 804 14.19 -10.27 -19.89
C PHE A 804 15.06 -11.33 -20.56
N HIS A 805 14.85 -11.64 -21.84
CA HIS A 805 15.66 -12.63 -22.54
C HIS A 805 16.00 -12.19 -23.99
N PRO A 806 17.28 -12.25 -24.40
CA PRO A 806 17.71 -11.75 -25.72
C PRO A 806 17.08 -12.49 -26.91
N PHE A 807 16.61 -13.72 -26.71
CA PHE A 807 15.87 -14.47 -27.73
C PHE A 807 14.65 -13.69 -28.28
N TYR A 808 14.02 -12.86 -27.46
CA TYR A 808 12.80 -12.11 -27.83
C TYR A 808 13.07 -10.67 -28.26
N GLU A 809 14.33 -10.25 -28.40
CA GLU A 809 14.66 -8.90 -28.85
C GLU A 809 13.91 -8.54 -30.15
N ASN A 810 13.38 -7.31 -30.20
CA ASN A 810 12.45 -6.76 -31.21
C ASN A 810 11.03 -7.33 -31.24
N HIS A 811 10.77 -8.43 -30.51
CA HIS A 811 9.49 -9.15 -30.63
C HIS A 811 8.48 -8.80 -29.53
N TYR A 812 8.67 -7.68 -28.82
CA TYR A 812 7.77 -7.15 -27.79
C TYR A 812 7.74 -5.61 -27.82
N GLY A 813 6.65 -4.98 -27.40
CA GLY A 813 6.36 -3.56 -27.67
C GLY A 813 7.22 -2.54 -26.91
N MET A 814 7.77 -2.90 -25.74
CA MET A 814 8.58 -1.95 -24.94
C MET A 814 10.02 -1.78 -25.43
N ALA A 815 10.50 -2.66 -26.32
CA ALA A 815 11.85 -2.68 -26.89
C ALA A 815 12.95 -2.14 -25.94
N LYS A 816 13.15 -2.86 -24.83
CA LYS A 816 13.93 -2.41 -23.69
C LYS A 816 15.35 -2.01 -24.10
N GLY A 817 15.76 -0.80 -23.73
CA GLY A 817 17.09 -0.26 -24.00
C GLY A 817 17.26 0.41 -25.37
N LYS A 818 16.22 0.48 -26.20
CA LYS A 818 16.26 1.20 -27.49
C LYS A 818 15.78 2.66 -27.39
N PRO A 819 16.27 3.54 -28.30
CA PRO A 819 15.76 4.90 -28.42
C PRO A 819 14.26 4.91 -28.78
N ARG A 820 13.61 6.06 -28.54
CA ARG A 820 12.21 6.30 -28.93
C ARG A 820 12.21 6.91 -30.33
N GLU A 821 12.12 6.07 -31.35
CA GLU A 821 12.15 6.49 -32.76
C GLU A 821 10.76 6.40 -33.43
N GLN A 822 9.84 5.66 -32.81
CA GLN A 822 8.50 5.44 -33.33
C GLN A 822 7.60 6.67 -33.16
N ASP A 823 6.64 6.86 -34.07
CA ASP A 823 5.72 8.01 -34.09
C ASP A 823 4.55 7.87 -33.11
N ALA A 824 4.03 6.65 -32.94
CA ALA A 824 2.92 6.35 -32.04
C ALA A 824 3.39 6.13 -30.60
N ILE A 825 2.54 6.48 -29.62
CA ILE A 825 2.76 6.04 -28.24
C ILE A 825 2.37 4.56 -28.17
N ILE A 826 3.25 3.72 -27.62
CA ILE A 826 3.02 2.28 -27.51
C ILE A 826 2.56 1.94 -26.10
N PHE A 827 1.47 1.19 -26.00
CA PHE A 827 1.02 0.50 -24.80
C PHE A 827 1.33 -0.99 -24.91
N THR A 828 1.81 -1.60 -23.83
CA THR A 828 1.72 -3.05 -23.64
C THR A 828 0.96 -3.37 -22.37
N THR A 829 0.16 -4.43 -22.40
CA THR A 829 -0.57 -4.89 -21.21
C THR A 829 -0.19 -6.31 -20.85
N HIS A 830 0.24 -6.52 -19.61
CA HIS A 830 0.75 -7.81 -19.13
C HIS A 830 -0.20 -8.40 -18.10
N SER A 831 -0.55 -9.69 -18.26
CA SER A 831 -1.14 -10.46 -17.17
C SER A 831 -0.01 -11.07 -16.38
N THR A 832 0.49 -10.33 -15.39
CA THR A 832 1.62 -10.74 -14.54
C THR A 832 1.40 -12.14 -13.96
N HIS A 833 0.15 -12.49 -13.61
CA HIS A 833 -0.21 -13.78 -13.03
C HIS A 833 -0.25 -14.98 -14.00
N LYS A 834 -0.13 -14.76 -15.32
CA LYS A 834 -0.19 -15.88 -16.30
C LYS A 834 1.15 -16.59 -16.40
N LEU A 835 2.18 -15.87 -16.82
CA LEU A 835 3.51 -16.43 -17.10
C LEU A 835 4.64 -15.74 -16.32
N LEU A 836 4.32 -14.72 -15.51
CA LEU A 836 5.16 -14.33 -14.37
C LEU A 836 4.61 -14.90 -13.05
N ALA A 837 5.28 -14.60 -11.94
CA ALA A 837 4.88 -15.09 -10.62
C ALA A 837 4.10 -14.00 -9.84
N ALA A 838 2.78 -13.98 -9.96
CA ALA A 838 1.92 -13.07 -9.22
C ALA A 838 0.53 -13.68 -8.94
N PHE A 839 -0.21 -13.13 -7.97
CA PHE A 839 -1.59 -13.54 -7.70
C PHE A 839 -2.50 -13.22 -8.89
N SER A 840 -3.52 -14.06 -9.12
CA SER A 840 -4.58 -13.78 -10.08
C SER A 840 -5.11 -12.35 -9.91
N GLN A 841 -5.50 -11.74 -11.04
CA GLN A 841 -5.85 -10.32 -11.16
C GLN A 841 -4.66 -9.33 -11.15
N ALA A 842 -3.44 -9.74 -10.79
CA ALA A 842 -2.27 -8.89 -10.98
C ALA A 842 -2.01 -8.63 -12.48
N SER A 843 -1.89 -7.37 -12.85
CA SER A 843 -1.59 -6.93 -14.22
C SER A 843 -0.81 -5.62 -14.20
N MET A 844 -0.09 -5.35 -15.29
CA MET A 844 0.64 -4.10 -15.49
C MET A 844 0.27 -3.50 -16.85
N ILE A 845 0.12 -2.19 -16.90
CA ILE A 845 0.11 -1.40 -18.15
C ILE A 845 1.49 -0.77 -18.25
N HIS A 846 2.18 -0.98 -19.36
CA HIS A 846 3.44 -0.31 -19.66
C HIS A 846 3.25 0.64 -20.84
N VAL A 847 3.92 1.78 -20.78
CA VAL A 847 3.81 2.83 -21.80
C VAL A 847 5.20 3.22 -22.27
N ARG A 848 5.37 3.29 -23.58
CA ARG A 848 6.54 3.82 -24.27
C ARG A 848 6.14 5.06 -25.05
N ASN A 849 6.69 6.20 -24.67
CA ASN A 849 6.47 7.49 -25.32
C ASN A 849 7.01 7.45 -26.75
N SER A 850 6.42 8.28 -27.62
CA SER A 850 6.88 8.40 -29.01
C SER A 850 8.10 9.31 -29.12
N ALA A 851 8.67 9.41 -30.31
CA ALA A 851 9.81 10.30 -30.58
C ALA A 851 9.50 11.79 -30.30
N SER A 852 8.23 12.20 -30.34
CA SER A 852 7.81 13.60 -30.25
C SER A 852 6.72 13.89 -29.22
N ARG A 853 6.15 12.87 -28.56
CA ARG A 853 5.02 13.04 -27.63
C ARG A 853 5.10 12.09 -26.44
N ASP A 854 5.01 12.67 -25.26
CA ASP A 854 4.87 11.96 -23.99
C ASP A 854 3.40 11.65 -23.66
N LEU A 855 3.16 10.61 -22.88
CA LEU A 855 1.84 10.35 -22.31
C LEU A 855 1.50 11.44 -21.27
N ASP A 856 0.31 12.03 -21.40
CA ASP A 856 -0.31 12.79 -20.33
C ASP A 856 -0.83 11.82 -19.25
N ALA A 857 0.05 11.49 -18.30
CA ALA A 857 -0.22 10.50 -17.25
C ALA A 857 -1.31 10.96 -16.27
N GLU A 858 -1.45 12.27 -16.02
CA GLU A 858 -2.49 12.81 -15.14
C GLU A 858 -3.87 12.62 -15.77
N ARG A 859 -4.03 12.95 -17.06
CA ARG A 859 -5.26 12.69 -17.79
C ARG A 859 -5.56 11.19 -17.92
N PHE A 860 -4.53 10.38 -18.16
CA PHE A 860 -4.69 8.93 -18.23
C PHE A 860 -5.17 8.33 -16.90
N ASN A 861 -4.76 8.91 -15.77
CA ASN A 861 -5.15 8.46 -14.44
C ASN A 861 -6.67 8.52 -14.21
N GLU A 862 -7.39 9.44 -14.85
CA GLU A 862 -8.86 9.47 -14.78
C GLU A 862 -9.48 8.15 -15.28
N ALA A 863 -8.98 7.62 -16.41
CA ALA A 863 -9.41 6.32 -16.90
C ALA A 863 -8.96 5.16 -16.00
N PHE A 864 -7.76 5.26 -15.41
CA PHE A 864 -7.26 4.29 -14.44
C PHE A 864 -8.17 4.20 -13.20
N MET A 865 -8.55 5.35 -12.63
CA MET A 865 -9.45 5.43 -11.47
C MET A 865 -10.88 4.96 -11.78
N MET A 866 -11.41 5.21 -12.99
CA MET A 866 -12.74 4.72 -13.39
C MET A 866 -12.87 3.19 -13.31
N HIS A 867 -11.77 2.47 -13.45
CA HIS A 867 -11.75 1.01 -13.51
C HIS A 867 -11.09 0.33 -12.30
N THR A 868 -10.51 1.11 -11.39
CA THR A 868 -9.80 0.59 -10.22
C THR A 868 -10.66 0.78 -8.97
N SER A 869 -10.79 -0.28 -8.16
CA SER A 869 -11.47 -0.19 -6.87
C SER A 869 -10.79 0.84 -5.98
N THR A 870 -11.57 1.70 -5.29
CA THR A 870 -11.06 2.63 -4.26
C THR A 870 -10.51 1.91 -3.02
N SER A 871 -10.71 0.58 -2.92
CA SER A 871 -10.12 -0.32 -1.94
C SER A 871 -9.42 -1.47 -2.67
N PRO A 872 -8.23 -1.24 -3.26
CA PRO A 872 -7.50 -2.27 -3.97
C PRO A 872 -6.88 -3.27 -2.99
N HIS A 873 -6.74 -4.54 -3.39
CA HIS A 873 -6.14 -5.57 -2.55
C HIS A 873 -4.61 -5.44 -2.52
N TYR A 874 -4.03 -5.03 -1.39
CA TYR A 874 -2.59 -4.71 -1.28
C TYR A 874 -1.69 -5.90 -1.56
N GLY A 875 -2.14 -7.13 -1.28
CA GLY A 875 -1.40 -8.34 -1.68
C GLY A 875 -1.23 -8.49 -3.19
N VAL A 876 -2.17 -8.00 -4.01
CA VAL A 876 -2.06 -8.04 -5.49
C VAL A 876 -1.06 -6.98 -5.97
N ILE A 877 -1.05 -5.80 -5.34
CA ILE A 877 -0.06 -4.74 -5.60
C ILE A 877 1.35 -5.23 -5.25
N ALA A 878 1.51 -5.85 -4.08
CA ALA A 878 2.77 -6.46 -3.66
C ALA A 878 3.22 -7.58 -4.60
N ALA A 879 2.30 -8.38 -5.14
CA ALA A 879 2.63 -9.39 -6.13
C ALA A 879 3.15 -8.79 -7.45
N CYS A 880 2.59 -7.66 -7.91
CA CYS A 880 3.16 -6.91 -9.04
C CYS A 880 4.59 -6.41 -8.74
N ASP A 881 4.78 -5.80 -7.58
CA ASP A 881 6.08 -5.27 -7.13
C ASP A 881 7.15 -6.38 -7.06
N VAL A 882 6.82 -7.51 -6.41
CA VAL A 882 7.70 -8.68 -6.30
C VAL A 882 7.97 -9.33 -7.66
N ALA A 883 6.96 -9.50 -8.52
CA ALA A 883 7.14 -10.07 -9.85
C ALA A 883 8.09 -9.23 -10.71
N SER A 884 7.99 -7.90 -10.64
CA SER A 884 8.94 -6.99 -11.28
C SER A 884 10.36 -7.20 -10.74
N LYS A 885 10.51 -7.28 -9.41
CA LYS A 885 11.81 -7.46 -8.76
C LYS A 885 12.47 -8.80 -9.11
N MET A 886 11.69 -9.88 -9.18
CA MET A 886 12.19 -11.20 -9.59
C MET A 886 12.79 -11.21 -10.99
N MET A 887 12.29 -10.33 -11.87
CA MET A 887 12.76 -10.22 -13.25
C MET A 887 13.93 -9.24 -13.43
N GLU A 888 14.36 -8.55 -12.37
CA GLU A 888 15.44 -7.58 -12.44
C GLU A 888 16.79 -8.25 -12.77
N GLY A 889 17.54 -7.66 -13.71
CA GLY A 889 18.91 -8.04 -14.04
C GLY A 889 19.08 -9.47 -14.54
N ASP A 890 20.21 -10.10 -14.18
CA ASP A 890 20.57 -11.45 -14.61
C ASP A 890 19.65 -12.54 -14.04
N ALA A 891 18.97 -12.25 -12.92
CA ALA A 891 18.06 -13.20 -12.27
C ALA A 891 16.85 -13.47 -13.17
N GLY A 892 16.20 -12.42 -13.70
CA GLY A 892 15.12 -12.56 -14.66
C GLY A 892 15.52 -13.34 -15.89
N ARG A 893 16.70 -13.07 -16.45
CA ARG A 893 17.24 -13.83 -17.59
C ARG A 893 17.43 -15.31 -17.25
N SER A 894 17.98 -15.62 -16.07
CA SER A 894 18.18 -17.00 -15.64
C SER A 894 16.87 -17.77 -15.47
N LEU A 895 15.81 -17.12 -15.00
CA LEU A 895 14.47 -17.72 -14.86
C LEU A 895 13.86 -18.03 -16.22
N VAL A 896 13.97 -17.13 -17.20
CA VAL A 896 13.47 -17.38 -18.57
C VAL A 896 14.27 -18.46 -19.27
N GLN A 897 15.59 -18.48 -19.09
CA GLN A 897 16.44 -19.52 -19.64
C GLN A 897 16.06 -20.91 -19.09
N GLU A 898 15.68 -21.01 -17.81
CA GLU A 898 15.21 -22.28 -17.24
C GLU A 898 13.91 -22.77 -17.89
N MET A 899 12.97 -21.85 -18.20
CA MET A 899 11.76 -22.21 -18.96
C MET A 899 12.10 -22.74 -20.36
N HIS A 900 13.06 -22.12 -21.04
CA HIS A 900 13.58 -22.58 -22.33
C HIS A 900 14.19 -23.97 -22.21
N ASP A 901 15.09 -24.18 -21.24
CA ASP A 901 15.81 -25.44 -21.04
C ASP A 901 14.83 -26.62 -20.84
N GLU A 902 13.80 -26.44 -20.02
CA GLU A 902 12.81 -27.50 -19.77
C GLU A 902 11.91 -27.76 -20.99
N ALA A 903 11.54 -26.72 -21.73
CA ALA A 903 10.78 -26.88 -22.97
C ALA A 903 11.58 -27.61 -24.05
N ILE A 904 12.86 -27.27 -24.21
CA ILE A 904 13.79 -27.94 -25.13
C ILE A 904 14.04 -29.39 -24.70
N ALA A 905 14.22 -29.65 -23.41
CA ALA A 905 14.37 -31.00 -22.87
C ALA A 905 13.17 -31.88 -23.19
N PHE A 906 11.94 -31.36 -23.01
CA PHE A 906 10.73 -32.06 -23.40
C PHE A 906 10.66 -32.33 -24.90
N ARG A 907 10.93 -31.32 -25.75
CA ARG A 907 10.93 -31.47 -27.21
C ARG A 907 11.91 -32.57 -27.66
N ARG A 908 13.09 -32.63 -27.07
CA ARG A 908 14.09 -33.67 -27.35
C ARG A 908 13.61 -35.05 -26.88
N ALA A 909 13.00 -35.14 -25.69
CA ALA A 909 12.46 -36.41 -25.19
C ALA A 909 11.37 -36.97 -26.11
N MET A 910 10.52 -36.11 -26.69
CA MET A 910 9.52 -36.51 -27.67
C MET A 910 10.14 -37.12 -28.94
N LEU A 911 11.27 -36.57 -29.41
CA LEU A 911 12.01 -37.10 -30.56
C LEU A 911 12.68 -38.43 -30.23
N HIS A 912 13.34 -38.52 -29.08
CA HIS A 912 14.01 -39.76 -28.66
C HIS A 912 13.03 -40.94 -28.56
N VAL A 913 11.85 -40.72 -27.96
CA VAL A 913 10.80 -41.76 -27.89
C VAL A 913 10.32 -42.16 -29.28
N ARG A 914 10.19 -41.22 -30.22
CA ARG A 914 9.82 -41.52 -31.61
C ARG A 914 10.86 -42.43 -32.27
N ASP A 915 12.13 -42.15 -32.08
CA ASP A 915 13.21 -42.92 -32.69
C ASP A 915 13.30 -44.33 -32.11
N ASP A 916 13.06 -44.47 -30.80
CA ASP A 916 13.01 -45.76 -30.09
C ASP A 916 11.83 -46.64 -30.53
N LEU A 917 10.65 -46.05 -30.78
CA LEU A 917 9.46 -46.76 -31.28
C LEU A 917 9.63 -47.25 -32.73
N GLY A 918 10.48 -46.57 -33.52
CA GLY A 918 10.72 -46.86 -34.93
C GLY A 918 9.79 -46.09 -35.88
N ARG A 919 10.23 -45.91 -37.13
CA ARG A 919 9.59 -45.02 -38.12
C ARG A 919 8.19 -45.43 -38.57
N ASP A 920 7.84 -46.70 -38.44
CA ASP A 920 6.57 -47.24 -38.91
C ASP A 920 5.46 -47.20 -37.83
N ASP A 921 5.81 -46.86 -36.58
CA ASP A 921 4.85 -46.72 -35.49
C ASP A 921 4.38 -45.27 -35.32
N TRP A 922 3.16 -45.08 -34.82
CA TRP A 922 2.61 -43.74 -34.60
C TRP A 922 3.10 -43.15 -33.26
N TRP A 923 3.41 -41.87 -33.29
CA TRP A 923 3.72 -41.08 -32.10
C TRP A 923 3.24 -39.64 -32.28
N PHE A 924 3.13 -38.90 -31.17
CA PHE A 924 2.83 -37.48 -31.21
C PHE A 924 4.00 -36.70 -31.81
N SER A 925 3.71 -35.66 -32.60
CA SER A 925 4.73 -34.75 -33.10
C SER A 925 4.64 -33.39 -32.41
N VAL A 926 5.74 -32.65 -32.42
CA VAL A 926 5.76 -31.28 -31.89
C VAL A 926 5.69 -30.31 -33.05
N TRP A 927 4.80 -29.32 -32.97
CA TRP A 927 4.73 -28.24 -33.95
C TRP A 927 5.93 -27.29 -33.75
N GLN A 928 6.95 -27.44 -34.60
CA GLN A 928 8.20 -26.71 -34.50
C GLN A 928 8.98 -26.71 -35.83
N PRO A 929 10.00 -25.83 -36.00
CA PRO A 929 10.82 -25.82 -37.20
C PRO A 929 11.57 -27.13 -37.45
N THR A 930 11.60 -27.57 -38.71
CA THR A 930 12.34 -28.79 -39.12
C THR A 930 13.83 -28.70 -38.81
N GLN A 931 14.42 -27.49 -38.86
CA GLN A 931 15.83 -27.29 -38.51
C GLN A 931 16.09 -27.52 -37.01
N VAL A 932 15.18 -27.07 -36.14
CA VAL A 932 15.25 -27.30 -34.69
C VAL A 932 15.10 -28.79 -34.40
N GLU A 933 14.15 -29.46 -35.05
CA GLU A 933 14.02 -30.92 -34.93
C GLU A 933 15.34 -31.64 -35.28
N ARG A 934 15.94 -31.31 -36.42
CA ARG A 934 17.24 -31.86 -36.84
C ARG A 934 18.41 -31.48 -35.94
N SER A 935 18.35 -30.35 -35.24
CA SER A 935 19.41 -29.94 -34.32
C SER A 935 19.31 -30.67 -32.99
N LEU A 936 18.09 -30.94 -32.52
CA LEU A 936 17.80 -31.72 -31.32
C LEU A 936 18.04 -33.22 -31.49
N ASP A 937 17.90 -33.74 -32.72
CA ASP A 937 18.04 -35.15 -33.12
C ASP A 937 19.52 -35.60 -33.27
N LYS A 938 20.51 -34.70 -33.13
CA LYS A 938 21.93 -35.02 -33.28
C LYS A 938 22.56 -35.63 -32.00
N GLY A 939 22.19 -36.87 -31.68
CA GLY A 939 22.91 -37.78 -30.77
C GLY A 939 23.09 -37.30 -29.31
N ASP A 940 24.02 -37.95 -28.57
CA ASP A 940 24.31 -37.82 -27.12
C ASP A 940 24.82 -36.44 -26.64
N THR A 941 24.48 -35.34 -27.32
CA THR A 941 24.84 -34.01 -26.84
C THR A 941 24.12 -33.70 -25.51
N PRO A 942 24.85 -33.37 -24.43
CA PRO A 942 24.22 -33.01 -23.15
C PRO A 942 23.34 -31.77 -23.32
N ALA A 943 22.12 -31.80 -22.76
CA ALA A 943 21.34 -30.57 -22.58
C ALA A 943 22.07 -29.64 -21.59
N PRO A 944 21.98 -28.31 -21.75
CA PRO A 944 21.01 -27.59 -22.60
C PRO A 944 21.58 -27.12 -23.94
N LEU A 945 20.87 -27.44 -25.04
CA LEU A 945 21.01 -26.73 -26.30
C LEU A 945 20.32 -25.37 -26.14
N VAL A 946 21.10 -24.29 -26.17
CA VAL A 946 20.56 -22.92 -26.10
C VAL A 946 19.79 -22.62 -27.39
N ALA A 947 18.52 -22.26 -27.26
CA ALA A 947 17.69 -21.88 -28.40
C ALA A 947 18.28 -20.65 -29.11
N LYS A 948 18.64 -20.81 -30.38
CA LYS A 948 19.14 -19.71 -31.23
C LYS A 948 17.97 -19.10 -31.98
N ARG A 949 17.68 -17.82 -31.76
CA ARG A 949 16.53 -17.10 -32.32
C ARG A 949 16.33 -17.36 -33.82
N GLU A 950 17.42 -17.39 -34.58
CA GLU A 950 17.42 -17.56 -36.04
C GLU A 950 16.79 -18.88 -36.50
N GLU A 951 16.87 -19.92 -35.68
CA GLU A 951 16.30 -21.26 -35.98
C GLU A 951 14.79 -21.33 -35.72
N TRP A 952 14.19 -20.33 -35.06
CA TRP A 952 12.80 -20.31 -34.58
C TRP A 952 11.87 -19.41 -35.39
N TYR A 953 12.39 -18.73 -36.41
CA TYR A 953 11.55 -17.95 -37.33
C TYR A 953 10.65 -18.85 -38.19
N LEU A 954 9.46 -18.34 -38.49
CA LEU A 954 8.60 -18.91 -39.51
C LEU A 954 9.13 -18.48 -40.88
N GLN A 955 9.97 -19.32 -41.47
CA GLN A 955 10.56 -19.09 -42.80
C GLN A 955 9.47 -19.17 -43.88
N PRO A 956 9.37 -18.22 -44.83
CA PRO A 956 8.27 -18.15 -45.80
C PRO A 956 8.01 -19.45 -46.58
N ASP A 957 9.06 -20.17 -46.95
CA ASP A 957 8.96 -21.39 -47.75
C ASP A 957 8.87 -22.68 -46.90
N ALA A 958 8.74 -22.57 -45.57
CA ALA A 958 8.76 -23.74 -44.69
C ALA A 958 7.36 -24.35 -44.47
N HIS A 959 7.20 -25.61 -44.86
CA HIS A 959 5.88 -26.27 -44.77
C HIS A 959 5.39 -26.61 -43.36
N TRP A 960 6.26 -26.63 -42.34
CA TRP A 960 5.91 -27.13 -41.00
C TRP A 960 4.86 -26.28 -40.28
N HIS A 961 4.81 -24.97 -40.53
CA HIS A 961 3.86 -24.07 -39.88
C HIS A 961 2.50 -23.99 -40.59
N GLY A 962 2.45 -24.30 -41.89
CA GLY A 962 1.20 -24.31 -42.66
C GLY A 962 0.58 -22.93 -42.89
N PHE A 963 1.42 -21.89 -43.00
CA PHE A 963 0.99 -20.51 -43.28
C PHE A 963 1.65 -20.05 -44.59
N GLU A 964 0.92 -19.24 -45.36
CA GLU A 964 1.36 -18.68 -46.63
C GLU A 964 1.60 -17.16 -46.49
N ASN A 965 2.28 -16.54 -47.47
CA ASN A 965 2.52 -15.09 -47.55
C ASN A 965 3.22 -14.49 -46.32
N LEU A 966 4.17 -15.24 -45.74
CA LEU A 966 5.00 -14.73 -44.65
C LEU A 966 6.16 -13.89 -45.17
N VAL A 967 6.62 -12.97 -44.33
CA VAL A 967 7.81 -12.13 -44.58
C VAL A 967 8.95 -12.63 -43.69
N ASP A 968 10.18 -12.58 -44.22
CA ASP A 968 11.39 -12.92 -43.45
C ASP A 968 11.56 -12.06 -42.19
N ASP A 969 12.10 -12.67 -41.14
CA ASP A 969 12.43 -12.01 -39.86
C ASP A 969 11.22 -11.26 -39.25
N TYR A 970 10.01 -11.74 -39.48
CA TYR A 970 8.79 -11.10 -39.00
C TYR A 970 8.19 -11.79 -37.78
N VAL A 971 8.09 -13.12 -37.79
CA VAL A 971 7.43 -13.88 -36.73
C VAL A 971 8.29 -15.06 -36.31
N LEU A 972 8.41 -15.27 -35.01
CA LEU A 972 9.05 -16.44 -34.42
C LEU A 972 8.05 -17.25 -33.58
N ILE A 973 8.34 -18.54 -33.39
CA ILE A 973 7.60 -19.38 -32.44
C ILE A 973 8.32 -19.42 -31.10
N ASP A 974 7.60 -19.18 -30.02
CA ASP A 974 8.10 -19.20 -28.66
C ASP A 974 8.45 -20.65 -28.22
N PRO A 975 9.71 -20.92 -27.82
CA PRO A 975 10.11 -22.26 -27.38
C PRO A 975 9.26 -22.83 -26.25
N ILE A 976 8.76 -21.98 -25.35
CA ILE A 976 8.04 -22.40 -24.13
C ILE A 976 6.56 -22.72 -24.37
N LYS A 977 6.04 -22.37 -25.56
CA LYS A 977 4.67 -22.66 -26.01
C LYS A 977 4.70 -23.92 -26.86
N VAL A 978 4.57 -25.08 -26.19
CA VAL A 978 4.76 -26.38 -26.86
C VAL A 978 3.43 -26.93 -27.32
N THR A 979 3.20 -26.85 -28.64
CA THR A 979 2.03 -27.45 -29.27
C THR A 979 2.37 -28.87 -29.74
N LEU A 980 1.68 -29.88 -29.20
CA LEU A 980 1.73 -31.25 -29.69
C LEU A 980 0.65 -31.47 -30.73
N LEU A 981 0.97 -32.19 -31.79
CA LEU A 981 0.04 -32.62 -32.83
C LEU A 981 -0.28 -34.11 -32.64
N THR A 982 -1.56 -34.45 -32.72
CA THR A 982 -2.03 -35.82 -32.72
C THR A 982 -2.20 -36.32 -34.16
N PRO A 983 -2.05 -37.63 -34.43
CA PRO A 983 -2.26 -38.17 -35.78
C PRO A 983 -3.69 -37.90 -36.30
N GLY A 984 -3.84 -37.70 -37.61
CA GLY A 984 -5.14 -37.64 -38.28
C GLY A 984 -5.38 -36.44 -39.18
N LEU A 985 -4.59 -35.37 -39.05
CA LEU A 985 -4.65 -34.18 -39.89
C LEU A 985 -3.24 -33.73 -40.27
N SER A 986 -3.01 -33.51 -41.55
CA SER A 986 -1.75 -32.96 -42.08
C SER A 986 -1.81 -31.43 -42.23
N MET A 987 -0.63 -30.82 -42.42
CA MET A 987 -0.50 -29.36 -42.57
C MET A 987 -1.16 -28.79 -43.83
N ASP A 988 -1.34 -29.61 -44.88
CA ASP A 988 -2.08 -29.22 -46.09
C ASP A 988 -3.61 -29.32 -45.93
N GLY A 989 -4.09 -29.83 -44.78
CA GLY A 989 -5.50 -29.99 -44.48
C GLY A 989 -6.11 -31.32 -44.93
N SER A 990 -5.30 -32.26 -45.44
CA SER A 990 -5.80 -33.61 -45.73
C SER A 990 -6.01 -34.43 -44.46
N MET A 991 -7.14 -35.14 -44.41
CA MET A 991 -7.49 -36.00 -43.29
C MET A 991 -6.91 -37.40 -43.53
N GLY A 992 -6.24 -37.96 -42.52
CA GLY A 992 -5.76 -39.34 -42.53
C GLY A 992 -6.91 -40.35 -42.58
N LYS A 993 -6.62 -41.63 -42.81
CA LYS A 993 -7.64 -42.70 -42.69
C LYS A 993 -8.01 -43.02 -41.23
N GLN A 994 -7.06 -42.81 -40.34
CA GLN A 994 -7.18 -42.96 -38.90
C GLN A 994 -6.69 -41.67 -38.25
N GLY A 995 -7.22 -41.36 -37.07
CA GLY A 995 -6.81 -40.18 -36.34
C GLY A 995 -7.20 -40.25 -34.88
N ILE A 996 -6.49 -39.46 -34.09
CA ILE A 996 -6.67 -39.34 -32.64
C ILE A 996 -7.09 -37.91 -32.37
N PRO A 997 -8.40 -37.62 -32.26
CA PRO A 997 -8.87 -36.27 -31.94
C PRO A 997 -8.30 -35.80 -30.60
N ALA A 998 -7.76 -34.59 -30.57
CA ALA A 998 -7.04 -34.07 -29.40
C ALA A 998 -7.92 -33.94 -28.15
N ALA A 999 -9.24 -33.78 -28.31
CA ALA A 999 -10.19 -33.78 -27.20
C ALA A 999 -10.17 -35.09 -26.39
N VAL A 1000 -9.93 -36.24 -27.03
CA VAL A 1000 -9.82 -37.54 -26.35
C VAL A 1000 -8.56 -37.58 -25.49
N LEU A 1001 -7.43 -37.12 -26.05
CA LEU A 1001 -6.17 -37.01 -25.32
C LEU A 1001 -6.30 -36.05 -24.12
N SER A 1002 -6.92 -34.90 -24.29
CA SER A 1002 -7.11 -33.93 -23.20
C SER A 1002 -7.94 -34.51 -22.05
N LYS A 1003 -9.03 -35.22 -22.34
CA LYS A 1003 -9.80 -35.91 -21.29
C LYS A 1003 -9.01 -36.99 -20.58
N PHE A 1004 -8.21 -37.76 -21.32
CA PHE A 1004 -7.34 -38.76 -20.72
C PHE A 1004 -6.36 -38.10 -19.74
N LEU A 1005 -5.67 -37.05 -20.17
CA LEU A 1005 -4.71 -36.31 -19.34
C LEU A 1005 -5.38 -35.66 -18.12
N TRP A 1006 -6.59 -35.11 -18.25
CA TRP A 1006 -7.35 -34.58 -17.12
C TRP A 1006 -7.66 -35.64 -16.07
N GLY A 1007 -8.05 -36.84 -16.50
CA GLY A 1007 -8.24 -38.00 -15.61
C GLY A 1007 -6.97 -38.45 -14.89
N ARG A 1008 -5.79 -38.04 -15.40
CA ARG A 1008 -4.46 -38.28 -14.81
C ARG A 1008 -3.92 -37.10 -14.01
N GLY A 1009 -4.71 -36.03 -13.83
CA GLY A 1009 -4.28 -34.84 -13.11
C GLY A 1009 -3.37 -33.91 -13.90
N ILE A 1010 -3.35 -34.02 -15.24
CA ILE A 1010 -2.59 -33.14 -16.14
C ILE A 1010 -3.55 -32.25 -16.90
N THR A 1011 -3.52 -30.95 -16.61
CA THR A 1011 -4.33 -29.95 -17.32
C THR A 1011 -3.67 -29.51 -18.61
N VAL A 1012 -4.37 -29.72 -19.73
CA VAL A 1012 -4.03 -29.13 -21.03
C VAL A 1012 -4.51 -27.68 -21.09
N GLU A 1013 -3.67 -26.77 -21.59
CA GLU A 1013 -3.99 -25.34 -21.67
C GLU A 1013 -5.02 -25.04 -22.76
N LYS A 1014 -4.77 -25.53 -23.98
CA LYS A 1014 -5.65 -25.35 -25.13
C LYS A 1014 -5.73 -26.64 -25.93
N THR A 1015 -6.94 -26.99 -26.35
CA THR A 1015 -7.21 -28.17 -27.18
C THR A 1015 -7.84 -27.71 -28.49
N ASN A 1016 -7.19 -27.98 -29.62
CA ASN A 1016 -7.74 -27.83 -30.97
C ASN A 1016 -8.26 -29.19 -31.49
N LEU A 1017 -8.51 -29.29 -32.79
CA LEU A 1017 -9.04 -30.50 -33.41
C LEU A 1017 -8.05 -31.69 -33.30
N TYR A 1018 -6.78 -31.45 -33.67
CA TYR A 1018 -5.68 -32.44 -33.62
C TYR A 1018 -4.41 -31.84 -33.01
N SER A 1019 -4.55 -30.88 -32.10
CA SER A 1019 -3.40 -30.36 -31.35
C SER A 1019 -3.74 -29.95 -29.93
N VAL A 1020 -2.77 -30.05 -29.03
CA VAL A 1020 -2.85 -29.62 -27.64
C VAL A 1020 -1.66 -28.71 -27.29
N LEU A 1021 -1.90 -27.66 -26.52
CA LEU A 1021 -0.86 -26.73 -26.08
C LEU A 1021 -0.49 -26.98 -24.62
N PHE A 1022 0.81 -26.97 -24.34
CA PHE A 1022 1.37 -26.94 -22.99
C PHE A 1022 2.24 -25.70 -22.81
N LEU A 1023 2.10 -25.05 -21.65
CA LEU A 1023 2.87 -23.87 -21.28
C LEU A 1023 4.01 -24.26 -20.35
N PHE A 1024 5.24 -23.97 -20.75
CA PHE A 1024 6.42 -24.11 -19.90
C PHE A 1024 6.67 -22.79 -19.16
N SER A 1025 6.09 -22.65 -17.96
CA SER A 1025 6.17 -21.43 -17.13
C SER A 1025 7.23 -21.53 -16.04
N MET A 1026 7.51 -20.42 -15.36
CA MET A 1026 8.46 -20.38 -14.23
C MET A 1026 8.06 -21.28 -13.06
N GLY A 1027 6.79 -21.67 -12.97
CA GLY A 1027 6.29 -22.59 -11.95
C GLY A 1027 6.53 -24.07 -12.26
N ILE A 1028 7.03 -24.42 -13.45
CA ILE A 1028 7.35 -25.81 -13.77
C ILE A 1028 8.63 -26.23 -13.05
N THR A 1029 8.53 -27.32 -12.29
CA THR A 1029 9.70 -27.98 -11.70
C THR A 1029 10.46 -28.76 -12.75
N LYS A 1030 11.78 -28.72 -12.68
CA LYS A 1030 12.64 -29.47 -13.61
C LYS A 1030 12.27 -30.94 -13.68
N GLY A 1031 12.18 -31.46 -14.90
CA GLY A 1031 11.83 -32.86 -15.14
C GLY A 1031 10.34 -33.20 -15.00
N LYS A 1032 9.45 -32.27 -14.66
CA LYS A 1032 7.98 -32.52 -14.63
C LYS A 1032 7.45 -33.00 -15.99
N TRP A 1033 8.09 -32.60 -17.07
CA TRP A 1033 7.77 -33.06 -18.42
C TRP A 1033 7.93 -34.58 -18.60
N SER A 1034 8.74 -35.26 -17.77
CA SER A 1034 8.88 -36.72 -17.82
C SER A 1034 7.57 -37.44 -17.48
N THR A 1035 6.78 -36.90 -16.54
CA THR A 1035 5.44 -37.39 -16.23
C THR A 1035 4.51 -37.24 -17.43
N LEU A 1036 4.58 -36.11 -18.14
CA LEU A 1036 3.80 -35.92 -19.37
C LEU A 1036 4.18 -36.94 -20.44
N VAL A 1037 5.47 -37.14 -20.73
CA VAL A 1037 5.93 -38.15 -21.70
C VAL A 1037 5.45 -39.55 -21.31
N THR A 1038 5.51 -39.89 -20.02
CA THR A 1038 5.05 -41.19 -19.51
C THR A 1038 3.55 -41.39 -19.72
N GLU A 1039 2.72 -40.37 -19.43
CA GLU A 1039 1.28 -40.46 -19.65
C GLU A 1039 0.91 -40.46 -21.15
N LEU A 1040 1.69 -39.79 -22.01
CA LEU A 1040 1.54 -39.90 -23.47
C LEU A 1040 1.82 -41.33 -23.96
N MET A 1041 2.85 -41.99 -23.40
CA MET A 1041 3.13 -43.40 -23.70
C MET A 1041 2.00 -44.32 -23.20
N ALA A 1042 1.50 -44.09 -21.99
CA ALA A 1042 0.37 -44.84 -21.44
C ALA A 1042 -0.89 -44.68 -22.30
N PHE A 1043 -1.17 -43.48 -22.81
CA PHE A 1043 -2.26 -43.25 -23.76
C PHE A 1043 -2.07 -44.10 -25.03
N LYS A 1044 -0.85 -44.08 -25.60
CA LYS A 1044 -0.52 -44.89 -26.78
C LYS A 1044 -0.74 -46.38 -26.54
N GLU A 1045 -0.21 -46.94 -25.46
CA GLU A 1045 -0.38 -48.37 -25.13
C GLU A 1045 -1.86 -48.77 -24.98
N LEU A 1046 -2.66 -47.91 -24.32
CA LEU A 1046 -4.09 -48.12 -24.17
C LEU A 1046 -4.83 -48.04 -25.50
N TYR A 1047 -4.44 -47.12 -26.37
CA TYR A 1047 -5.00 -46.95 -27.70
C TYR A 1047 -4.66 -48.16 -28.58
N ASP A 1048 -3.41 -48.60 -28.58
CA ASP A 1048 -2.91 -49.69 -29.44
C ASP A 1048 -3.57 -51.04 -29.14
N ARG A 1049 -3.90 -51.30 -27.87
CA ARG A 1049 -4.65 -52.51 -27.48
C ARG A 1049 -6.17 -52.33 -27.48
N ASN A 1050 -6.67 -51.16 -27.91
CA ASN A 1050 -8.08 -50.76 -27.81
C ASN A 1050 -8.68 -51.04 -26.41
N ALA A 1051 -8.01 -50.56 -25.36
CA ALA A 1051 -8.43 -50.80 -23.99
C ALA A 1051 -9.87 -50.29 -23.77
N PRO A 1052 -10.72 -51.02 -23.00
CA PRO A 1052 -12.07 -50.57 -22.69
C PRO A 1052 -12.09 -49.16 -22.08
N LEU A 1053 -13.10 -48.35 -22.41
CA LEU A 1053 -13.21 -46.99 -21.86
C LEU A 1053 -13.33 -46.96 -20.33
N THR A 1054 -13.85 -48.01 -19.69
CA THR A 1054 -13.84 -48.15 -18.23
C THR A 1054 -12.43 -48.18 -17.62
N GLN A 1055 -11.42 -48.51 -18.43
CA GLN A 1055 -10.01 -48.45 -18.05
C GLN A 1055 -9.35 -47.15 -18.53
N ALA A 1056 -9.58 -46.74 -19.78
CA ALA A 1056 -8.89 -45.60 -20.38
C ALA A 1056 -9.49 -44.24 -19.97
N LEU A 1057 -10.81 -44.13 -19.90
CA LEU A 1057 -11.57 -42.92 -19.56
C LEU A 1057 -12.69 -43.26 -18.56
N PRO A 1058 -12.36 -43.67 -17.32
CA PRO A 1058 -13.33 -44.22 -16.37
C PRO A 1058 -14.48 -43.27 -16.03
N SER A 1059 -14.19 -41.97 -15.88
CA SER A 1059 -15.23 -40.96 -15.60
C SER A 1059 -16.23 -40.85 -16.75
N LEU A 1060 -15.76 -40.83 -18.01
CA LEU A 1060 -16.63 -40.77 -19.18
C LEU A 1060 -17.54 -42.01 -19.26
N ALA A 1061 -16.97 -43.20 -19.04
CA ALA A 1061 -17.72 -44.45 -19.04
C ALA A 1061 -18.74 -44.53 -17.89
N ALA A 1062 -18.43 -43.93 -16.73
CA ALA A 1062 -19.34 -43.87 -15.59
C ALA A 1062 -20.48 -42.86 -15.78
N ASP A 1063 -20.19 -41.70 -16.37
CA ASP A 1063 -21.18 -40.64 -16.61
C ASP A 1063 -22.15 -41.02 -17.75
N TYR A 1064 -21.68 -41.77 -18.74
CA TYR A 1064 -22.46 -42.16 -19.93
C TYR A 1064 -22.39 -43.67 -20.22
N PRO A 1065 -22.86 -44.53 -19.30
CA PRO A 1065 -22.66 -45.98 -19.37
C PRO A 1065 -23.38 -46.64 -20.55
N HIS A 1066 -24.49 -46.06 -21.01
CA HIS A 1066 -25.25 -46.57 -22.15
C HIS A 1066 -24.68 -46.12 -23.50
N ALA A 1067 -24.14 -44.89 -23.58
CA ALA A 1067 -23.66 -44.33 -24.85
C ALA A 1067 -22.34 -44.99 -25.31
N TYR A 1068 -21.48 -45.36 -24.36
CA TYR A 1068 -20.16 -45.92 -24.63
C TYR A 1068 -20.00 -47.38 -24.19
N ALA A 1069 -21.12 -48.10 -24.03
CA ALA A 1069 -21.10 -49.49 -23.60
C ALA A 1069 -20.33 -50.37 -24.60
N GLY A 1070 -19.29 -51.07 -24.12
CA GLY A 1070 -18.48 -51.98 -24.92
C GLY A 1070 -17.47 -51.29 -25.86
N TRP A 1071 -17.35 -49.96 -25.83
CA TRP A 1071 -16.37 -49.23 -26.63
C TRP A 1071 -14.98 -49.30 -26.00
N GLY A 1072 -13.95 -49.44 -26.83
CA GLY A 1072 -12.56 -49.19 -26.46
C GLY A 1072 -12.10 -47.78 -26.81
N LEU A 1073 -10.89 -47.42 -26.37
CA LEU A 1073 -10.30 -46.09 -26.60
C LEU A 1073 -10.12 -45.78 -28.10
N ARG A 1074 -9.69 -46.76 -28.90
CA ARG A 1074 -9.50 -46.58 -30.34
C ARG A 1074 -10.83 -46.47 -31.07
N ASP A 1075 -11.84 -47.23 -30.67
CA ASP A 1075 -13.19 -47.12 -31.25
C ASP A 1075 -13.75 -45.70 -31.10
N LEU A 1076 -13.55 -45.08 -29.91
CA LEU A 1076 -13.95 -43.70 -29.66
C LEU A 1076 -13.19 -42.70 -30.54
N CYS A 1077 -11.87 -42.85 -30.68
CA CYS A 1077 -11.07 -41.99 -31.55
C CYS A 1077 -11.49 -42.12 -33.02
N ASP A 1078 -11.68 -43.34 -33.53
CA ASP A 1078 -12.10 -43.61 -34.90
C ASP A 1078 -13.49 -43.03 -35.18
N ALA A 1079 -14.44 -43.15 -34.24
CA ALA A 1079 -15.78 -42.57 -34.38
C ALA A 1079 -15.76 -41.04 -34.43
N LEU A 1080 -15.02 -40.38 -33.53
CA LEU A 1080 -14.85 -38.92 -33.56
C LEU A 1080 -14.06 -38.44 -34.79
N HIS A 1081 -13.06 -39.21 -35.24
CA HIS A 1081 -12.32 -38.91 -36.46
C HIS A 1081 -13.20 -39.00 -37.71
N ALA A 1082 -14.02 -40.06 -37.82
CA ALA A 1082 -15.00 -40.23 -38.89
C ALA A 1082 -16.04 -39.09 -38.90
N PHE A 1083 -16.51 -38.66 -37.73
CA PHE A 1083 -17.38 -37.48 -37.61
C PHE A 1083 -16.70 -36.22 -38.17
N ASN A 1084 -15.43 -35.99 -37.81
CA ASN A 1084 -14.68 -34.84 -38.30
C ASN A 1084 -14.52 -34.85 -39.83
N GLN A 1085 -14.44 -36.04 -40.44
CA GLN A 1085 -14.42 -36.21 -41.90
C GLN A 1085 -15.81 -36.01 -42.54
N GLU A 1086 -16.85 -36.63 -41.99
CA GLU A 1086 -18.25 -36.53 -42.44
C GLU A 1086 -18.70 -35.07 -42.53
N PHE A 1087 -18.38 -34.27 -41.51
CA PHE A 1087 -18.77 -32.86 -41.42
C PHE A 1087 -17.72 -31.87 -41.92
N ALA A 1088 -16.61 -32.36 -42.49
CA ALA A 1088 -15.49 -31.54 -42.96
C ALA A 1088 -15.04 -30.46 -41.94
N VAL A 1089 -14.97 -30.83 -40.66
CA VAL A 1089 -14.82 -29.90 -39.53
C VAL A 1089 -13.58 -29.01 -39.69
N ALA A 1090 -12.44 -29.58 -40.10
CA ALA A 1090 -11.20 -28.81 -40.32
C ALA A 1090 -11.36 -27.71 -41.38
N LYS A 1091 -12.09 -28.00 -42.48
CA LYS A 1091 -12.38 -27.05 -43.55
C LYS A 1091 -13.28 -25.92 -43.05
N VAL A 1092 -14.39 -26.26 -42.39
CA VAL A 1092 -15.35 -25.28 -41.84
C VAL A 1092 -14.68 -24.36 -40.82
N MET A 1093 -13.88 -24.92 -39.91
CA MET A 1093 -13.13 -24.14 -38.92
C MET A 1093 -12.12 -23.18 -39.53
N ARG A 1094 -11.53 -23.51 -40.69
CA ARG A 1094 -10.61 -22.63 -41.41
C ARG A 1094 -11.39 -21.50 -42.10
N GLU A 1095 -12.43 -21.85 -42.84
CA GLU A 1095 -13.17 -20.92 -43.69
C GLU A 1095 -14.02 -19.91 -42.90
N MET A 1096 -14.49 -20.27 -41.69
CA MET A 1096 -15.31 -19.37 -40.86
C MET A 1096 -14.62 -18.12 -40.30
N TYR A 1097 -13.32 -17.94 -40.59
CA TYR A 1097 -12.54 -16.76 -40.20
C TYR A 1097 -11.91 -16.03 -41.40
N VAL A 1098 -12.13 -16.50 -42.62
CA VAL A 1098 -11.57 -15.88 -43.84
C VAL A 1098 -12.41 -14.68 -44.23
N ASP A 1099 -13.70 -14.91 -44.47
CA ASP A 1099 -14.65 -13.85 -44.79
C ASP A 1099 -15.32 -13.35 -43.52
N LEU A 1100 -15.10 -12.07 -43.19
CA LEU A 1100 -15.69 -11.49 -41.99
C LEU A 1100 -17.17 -11.14 -42.21
N PRO A 1101 -18.04 -11.38 -41.20
CA PRO A 1101 -19.42 -10.93 -41.23
C PRO A 1101 -19.56 -9.43 -41.48
N THR A 1102 -20.63 -9.02 -42.18
CA THR A 1102 -20.86 -7.60 -42.48
C THR A 1102 -21.25 -6.82 -41.22
N PRO A 1103 -20.53 -5.76 -40.83
CA PRO A 1103 -20.91 -4.93 -39.69
C PRO A 1103 -22.08 -4.01 -40.06
N VAL A 1104 -23.22 -4.15 -39.37
CA VAL A 1104 -24.43 -3.34 -39.62
C VAL A 1104 -24.55 -2.19 -38.63
N MET A 1105 -24.06 -2.39 -37.41
CA MET A 1105 -23.98 -1.36 -36.37
C MET A 1105 -22.78 -1.62 -35.47
N THR A 1106 -22.42 -0.64 -34.64
CA THR A 1106 -21.31 -0.81 -33.71
C THR A 1106 -21.65 -1.84 -32.63
N PRO A 1107 -20.65 -2.51 -32.01
CA PRO A 1107 -20.89 -3.36 -30.86
C PRO A 1107 -21.61 -2.66 -29.70
N ALA A 1108 -21.36 -1.36 -29.52
CA ALA A 1108 -22.02 -0.54 -28.50
C ALA A 1108 -23.53 -0.37 -28.78
N ASP A 1109 -23.90 -0.14 -30.04
CA ASP A 1109 -25.31 0.00 -30.41
C ASP A 1109 -26.05 -1.35 -30.29
N ALA A 1110 -25.44 -2.44 -30.72
CA ALA A 1110 -25.99 -3.79 -30.53
C ALA A 1110 -26.18 -4.11 -29.04
N TYR A 1111 -25.20 -3.74 -28.20
CA TYR A 1111 -25.31 -3.89 -26.74
C TYR A 1111 -26.43 -3.02 -26.15
N ASN A 1112 -26.68 -1.81 -26.68
CA ASN A 1112 -27.82 -0.99 -26.24
C ASN A 1112 -29.16 -1.68 -26.52
N HIS A 1113 -29.32 -2.34 -27.67
CA HIS A 1113 -30.52 -3.13 -27.97
C HIS A 1113 -30.66 -4.33 -27.02
N LEU A 1114 -29.54 -5.03 -26.74
CA LEU A 1114 -29.50 -6.12 -25.76
C LEU A 1114 -30.01 -5.66 -24.38
N VAL A 1115 -29.48 -4.55 -23.86
CA VAL A 1115 -29.88 -4.00 -22.55
C VAL A 1115 -31.35 -3.57 -22.51
N LYS A 1116 -31.90 -3.09 -23.63
CA LYS A 1116 -33.32 -2.71 -23.74
C LYS A 1116 -34.27 -3.91 -23.89
N GLY A 1117 -33.76 -5.13 -24.04
CA GLY A 1117 -34.59 -6.31 -24.34
C GLY A 1117 -35.18 -6.29 -25.76
N GLU A 1118 -34.54 -5.57 -26.67
CA GLU A 1118 -34.89 -5.49 -28.10
C GLU A 1118 -34.28 -6.65 -28.89
N ILE A 1119 -34.17 -7.81 -28.23
CA ILE A 1119 -33.58 -9.04 -28.75
C ILE A 1119 -34.57 -10.20 -28.71
N GLU A 1120 -34.35 -11.20 -29.55
CA GLU A 1120 -35.06 -12.46 -29.54
C GLU A 1120 -34.09 -13.64 -29.72
N ARG A 1121 -34.49 -14.80 -29.20
CA ARG A 1121 -33.74 -16.05 -29.36
C ARG A 1121 -34.27 -16.77 -30.59
N VAL A 1122 -33.39 -17.00 -31.54
CA VAL A 1122 -33.73 -17.59 -32.84
C VAL A 1122 -32.98 -18.91 -33.00
N ASP A 1123 -33.67 -19.93 -33.49
CA ASP A 1123 -33.07 -21.23 -33.80
C ASP A 1123 -31.95 -21.07 -34.83
N ILE A 1124 -30.86 -21.83 -34.70
CA ILE A 1124 -29.70 -21.75 -35.61
C ILE A 1124 -30.06 -21.91 -37.09
N GLU A 1125 -31.18 -22.55 -37.44
CA GLU A 1125 -31.65 -22.66 -38.83
C GLU A 1125 -32.32 -21.38 -39.38
N GLN A 1126 -32.63 -20.43 -38.49
CA GLN A 1126 -33.36 -19.19 -38.78
C GLN A 1126 -32.52 -17.92 -38.59
N VAL A 1127 -31.23 -18.05 -38.27
CA VAL A 1127 -30.33 -16.90 -37.98
C VAL A 1127 -29.83 -16.19 -39.23
N SER A 1128 -29.90 -16.82 -40.41
CA SER A 1128 -29.40 -16.23 -41.65
C SER A 1128 -30.05 -14.86 -41.92
N GLY A 1129 -29.22 -13.87 -42.24
CA GLY A 1129 -29.61 -12.47 -42.44
C GLY A 1129 -29.90 -11.68 -41.17
N ARG A 1130 -29.92 -12.30 -39.99
CA ARG A 1130 -30.18 -11.62 -38.70
C ARG A 1130 -28.94 -10.92 -38.17
N ILE A 1131 -29.12 -9.95 -37.27
CA ILE A 1131 -28.02 -9.20 -36.65
C ILE A 1131 -27.75 -9.79 -35.27
N ALA A 1132 -26.51 -10.21 -35.01
CA ALA A 1132 -26.11 -10.76 -33.73
C ALA A 1132 -26.23 -9.73 -32.60
N ALA A 1133 -26.90 -10.09 -31.52
CA ALA A 1133 -26.97 -9.27 -30.31
C ALA A 1133 -25.79 -9.52 -29.37
N THR A 1134 -25.26 -10.74 -29.41
CA THR A 1134 -24.15 -11.21 -28.58
C THR A 1134 -23.02 -11.78 -29.44
N MET A 1135 -21.84 -11.89 -28.84
CA MET A 1135 -20.67 -12.45 -29.50
C MET A 1135 -20.77 -13.97 -29.58
N LEU A 1136 -20.42 -14.57 -30.72
CA LEU A 1136 -20.21 -16.02 -30.83
C LEU A 1136 -18.73 -16.37 -30.82
N VAL A 1137 -18.35 -17.27 -29.93
CA VAL A 1137 -16.97 -17.74 -29.77
C VAL A 1137 -16.95 -19.27 -29.71
N PRO A 1138 -16.72 -19.96 -30.83
CA PRO A 1138 -16.54 -21.41 -30.83
C PRO A 1138 -15.18 -21.82 -30.26
N TYR A 1139 -15.16 -22.88 -29.46
CA TYR A 1139 -13.96 -23.54 -28.94
C TYR A 1139 -13.86 -24.97 -29.50
N PRO A 1140 -12.72 -25.32 -30.13
CA PRO A 1140 -11.61 -24.44 -30.53
C PRO A 1140 -11.99 -23.43 -31.64
N PRO A 1141 -11.25 -22.30 -31.79
CA PRO A 1141 -10.04 -21.91 -31.07
C PRO A 1141 -10.29 -20.95 -29.89
N GLY A 1142 -11.54 -20.55 -29.62
CA GLY A 1142 -11.84 -19.54 -28.62
C GLY A 1142 -11.73 -18.09 -29.09
N ILE A 1143 -11.93 -17.83 -30.39
CA ILE A 1143 -11.89 -16.49 -31.00
C ILE A 1143 -13.27 -16.11 -31.54
N PRO A 1144 -13.68 -14.84 -31.42
CA PRO A 1144 -14.95 -14.38 -31.95
C PRO A 1144 -15.07 -14.61 -33.46
N THR A 1145 -16.05 -15.42 -33.87
CA THR A 1145 -16.44 -15.55 -35.28
C THR A 1145 -17.38 -14.42 -35.67
N ILE A 1146 -18.37 -14.13 -34.81
CA ILE A 1146 -19.27 -12.98 -34.95
C ILE A 1146 -19.16 -12.06 -33.75
N MET A 1147 -19.11 -10.76 -34.02
CA MET A 1147 -19.22 -9.69 -33.03
C MET A 1147 -20.66 -9.18 -32.94
N PRO A 1148 -21.10 -8.66 -31.78
CA PRO A 1148 -22.39 -7.97 -31.68
C PRO A 1148 -22.50 -6.85 -32.73
N GLY A 1149 -23.64 -6.76 -33.43
CA GLY A 1149 -23.89 -5.77 -34.48
C GLY A 1149 -23.50 -6.23 -35.89
N GLU A 1150 -22.86 -7.39 -36.03
CA GLU A 1150 -22.61 -8.03 -37.32
C GLU A 1150 -23.80 -8.88 -37.78
N ARG A 1151 -23.96 -9.00 -39.10
CA ARG A 1151 -25.01 -9.80 -39.72
C ARG A 1151 -24.52 -11.22 -40.01
N PHE A 1152 -25.30 -12.21 -39.60
CA PHE A 1152 -25.14 -13.58 -40.09
C PHE A 1152 -25.44 -13.60 -41.59
N GLY A 1153 -24.56 -14.16 -42.42
CA GLY A 1153 -24.83 -14.24 -43.85
C GLY A 1153 -25.73 -15.41 -44.22
N ASP A 1154 -25.45 -16.02 -45.37
CA ASP A 1154 -26.32 -17.03 -45.97
C ASP A 1154 -26.30 -18.37 -45.20
N ARG A 1155 -27.36 -19.17 -45.36
CA ARG A 1155 -27.54 -20.45 -44.63
C ARG A 1155 -26.40 -21.47 -44.83
N ASP A 1156 -25.64 -21.33 -45.90
CA ASP A 1156 -24.54 -22.23 -46.26
C ASP A 1156 -23.17 -21.68 -45.82
N GLU A 1157 -23.12 -20.54 -45.14
CA GLU A 1157 -21.86 -19.97 -44.66
C GLU A 1157 -21.20 -20.83 -43.56
N PRO A 1158 -19.86 -20.87 -43.51
CA PRO A 1158 -19.11 -21.70 -42.56
C PRO A 1158 -19.47 -21.43 -41.09
N ILE A 1159 -19.83 -20.19 -40.72
CA ILE A 1159 -20.21 -19.86 -39.34
C ILE A 1159 -21.49 -20.61 -38.93
N ILE A 1160 -22.54 -20.62 -39.77
CA ILE A 1160 -23.79 -21.33 -39.47
C ILE A 1160 -23.56 -22.85 -39.53
N GLN A 1161 -22.74 -23.33 -40.48
CA GLN A 1161 -22.34 -24.73 -40.53
C GLN A 1161 -21.64 -25.17 -39.23
N SER A 1162 -20.77 -24.34 -38.65
CA SER A 1162 -20.09 -24.64 -37.37
C SER A 1162 -21.07 -24.85 -36.21
N LEU A 1163 -22.18 -24.09 -36.18
CA LEU A 1163 -23.23 -24.25 -35.16
C LEU A 1163 -24.02 -25.55 -35.37
N ARG A 1164 -24.26 -25.94 -36.62
CA ARG A 1164 -24.88 -27.24 -36.93
C ARG A 1164 -23.97 -28.40 -36.53
N ILE A 1165 -22.65 -28.28 -36.77
CA ILE A 1165 -21.66 -29.26 -36.32
C ILE A 1165 -21.70 -29.39 -34.80
N ALA A 1166 -21.76 -28.28 -34.06
CA ALA A 1166 -21.89 -28.31 -32.61
C ALA A 1166 -23.15 -29.05 -32.14
N ARG A 1167 -24.30 -28.82 -32.78
CA ARG A 1167 -25.53 -29.57 -32.50
C ARG A 1167 -25.36 -31.08 -32.73
N GLU A 1168 -24.81 -31.47 -33.87
CA GLU A 1168 -24.61 -32.88 -34.23
C GLU A 1168 -23.59 -33.58 -33.31
N GLN A 1169 -22.49 -32.90 -32.98
CA GLN A 1169 -21.46 -33.44 -32.08
C GLN A 1169 -22.02 -33.68 -30.68
N ASN A 1170 -22.73 -32.70 -30.12
CA ASN A 1170 -23.34 -32.82 -28.79
C ASN A 1170 -24.37 -33.96 -28.72
N ALA A 1171 -25.08 -34.23 -29.82
CA ALA A 1171 -26.05 -35.31 -29.89
C ALA A 1171 -25.38 -36.70 -29.98
N ARG A 1172 -24.29 -36.82 -30.76
CA ARG A 1172 -23.63 -38.11 -31.03
C ARG A 1172 -22.59 -38.52 -29.98
N PHE A 1173 -21.94 -37.56 -29.33
CA PHE A 1173 -20.79 -37.80 -28.44
C PHE A 1173 -20.97 -37.10 -27.09
N PRO A 1174 -21.83 -37.63 -26.19
CA PRO A 1174 -22.02 -37.05 -24.86
C PRO A 1174 -20.71 -37.04 -24.08
N GLY A 1175 -20.41 -35.93 -23.40
CA GLY A 1175 -19.12 -35.66 -22.78
C GLY A 1175 -18.11 -34.98 -23.72
N PHE A 1176 -18.29 -34.97 -25.03
CA PHE A 1176 -17.45 -34.23 -25.99
C PHE A 1176 -18.21 -33.08 -26.63
N GLU A 1177 -19.05 -32.40 -25.83
CA GLU A 1177 -19.84 -31.28 -26.32
C GLU A 1177 -18.94 -30.16 -26.85
N SER A 1178 -19.32 -29.60 -28.00
CA SER A 1178 -18.73 -28.37 -28.53
C SER A 1178 -19.08 -27.21 -27.61
N ASP A 1179 -18.06 -26.51 -27.13
CA ASP A 1179 -18.23 -25.30 -26.32
C ASP A 1179 -18.27 -24.08 -27.25
N VAL A 1180 -19.45 -23.49 -27.41
CA VAL A 1180 -19.64 -22.28 -28.22
C VAL A 1180 -20.28 -21.21 -27.35
N HIS A 1181 -19.48 -20.24 -26.91
CA HIS A 1181 -20.02 -19.12 -26.14
C HIS A 1181 -20.98 -18.30 -27.01
N GLY A 1182 -22.16 -18.01 -26.49
CA GLY A 1182 -23.26 -17.33 -27.19
C GLY A 1182 -24.25 -18.27 -27.88
N LEU A 1183 -23.97 -19.59 -27.93
CA LEU A 1183 -24.94 -20.62 -28.32
C LEU A 1183 -25.73 -21.06 -27.08
N ILE A 1184 -27.05 -20.96 -27.16
CA ILE A 1184 -27.99 -21.30 -26.09
C ILE A 1184 -28.64 -22.64 -26.41
N ILE A 1185 -28.57 -23.57 -25.48
CA ILE A 1185 -29.18 -24.91 -25.60
C ILE A 1185 -30.39 -24.98 -24.66
N GLU A 1186 -31.60 -25.00 -25.22
CA GLU A 1186 -32.85 -25.12 -24.46
C GLU A 1186 -33.40 -26.54 -24.57
N ARG A 1187 -33.71 -27.17 -23.43
CA ARG A 1187 -34.16 -28.57 -23.32
C ARG A 1187 -35.66 -28.68 -23.01
N ASP A 1188 -36.48 -27.93 -23.73
CA ASP A 1188 -37.94 -27.95 -23.59
C ASP A 1188 -38.55 -29.04 -24.50
N GLY A 1189 -38.29 -30.32 -24.20
CA GLY A 1189 -38.79 -31.48 -24.96
C GLY A 1189 -37.76 -32.60 -25.13
N ASP A 1190 -38.09 -33.62 -25.95
CA ASP A 1190 -37.21 -34.78 -26.21
C ASP A 1190 -35.98 -34.42 -27.06
N VAL A 1191 -36.03 -33.32 -27.84
CA VAL A 1191 -34.93 -32.85 -28.68
C VAL A 1191 -34.46 -31.47 -28.22
N PRO A 1192 -33.18 -31.27 -27.87
CA PRO A 1192 -32.66 -29.97 -27.49
C PRO A 1192 -32.69 -28.98 -28.68
N SER A 1193 -33.18 -27.77 -28.44
CA SER A 1193 -33.13 -26.68 -29.43
C SER A 1193 -31.89 -25.81 -29.22
N TYR A 1194 -31.29 -25.39 -30.33
CA TYR A 1194 -30.04 -24.62 -30.37
C TYR A 1194 -30.35 -23.23 -30.91
N LYS A 1195 -30.13 -22.20 -30.09
CA LYS A 1195 -30.54 -20.84 -30.38
C LYS A 1195 -29.40 -19.85 -30.17
N VAL A 1196 -29.48 -18.70 -30.83
CA VAL A 1196 -28.60 -17.56 -30.59
C VAL A 1196 -29.44 -16.29 -30.38
N GLU A 1197 -28.87 -15.32 -29.70
CA GLU A 1197 -29.52 -14.03 -29.47
C GLU A 1197 -29.24 -13.06 -30.62
N VAL A 1198 -30.31 -12.62 -31.26
CA VAL A 1198 -30.29 -11.66 -32.37
C VAL A 1198 -31.17 -10.46 -32.04
N LEU A 1199 -30.96 -9.35 -32.74
CA LEU A 1199 -31.86 -8.20 -32.65
C LEU A 1199 -33.23 -8.55 -33.23
N LYS A 1200 -34.31 -8.08 -32.60
CA LYS A 1200 -35.68 -8.20 -33.14
C LYS A 1200 -35.75 -7.58 -34.53
N ALA A 1201 -36.44 -8.27 -35.44
CA ALA A 1201 -36.59 -7.86 -36.83
C ALA A 1201 -37.40 -6.56 -37.00
#